data_AF-A0A845QSN4-F1
#
_entry.id   AF-A0A845QSN4-F1
#
_cell.length_a   1.000
_cell.length_b   1.000
_cell.length_c   1.000
_cell.angle_alpha   90.00
_cell.angle_beta   90.00
_cell.angle_gamma   90.00
#
_symmetry.space_group_name_H-M   'P 1'
#
loop_
_entity.id
_entity.type
_entity.pdbx_description
1 polymer ?
#
loop_
_entity_poly.entity_id
_entity_poly.type
_entity_poly.pdbx_seq_one_letter_code
_entity_poly.pdbx_strand_id
1 'polypeptide(L)'
;MEAIDPANYSDTDAATIVEKKADLTTAVTGAENSKPGLKTLLAAVTTFKAATKDLVTKADAAAALEKAKKEAIDTVNDAAADFTAAERARLQAIIAEPEAIGDATDVAQASARLGSLATNVQKTVALYVGNINEAEDTTAVTAAKDAALATLRAPAITGITGDALVNAEPKAFYAVADKFVNVNLLVKYATDYAASLKTQYDAVTGKAVYNAATVDAALEKLVKMINNLNSNVDTYGKIQAWMQSSTNIPTAAKELEDLGKVIDDGKALIKSNDDDVTLTSSNAELAKIKTTGLYAIANWEGDNKAAVEAIQKDYEAKIKAAANADAVVALVKEARAAMDKYLTKDQTKAVKAAVDAQLIAAGYVGTKTVTEEITKEDGTIETVTKTVMDPSKGFLRSYADGVAARDNINTYADKTKEDAVNQALEVFYDAVNAKQNANLKASEIKAILSENYAAALAKIDAMKADSVLAAEAQKVFDAIKALPGTATLENKADYLAVQKMYEDYQALAGASTKPVANAGLLSAYVTRIINLEKAAAEALVNALPRTITIADKAAVEAARAAVDAYADNYSKYAGAGYSPITTVLTTLEAAETALSNAMKADVAKKIAALPEVITIADKEAVNAAKAAYDALSDADKAAFDRDSAALVAKLELAIKTLEKADVEGRIKAVESFKIKVTTKRYTGSKMRINWTATGDESAIDGYRVYYSTKKSNSGYKYLTKTTKKYI
;
A
#
# COMPACT_ATOMS: atom_id res chain seq x y z
N MET A 1 -29.75 -19.21 32.76
CA MET A 1 -29.40 -17.77 32.72
C MET A 1 -29.36 -17.40 31.27
N GLU A 2 -30.06 -16.34 30.85
CA GLU A 2 -29.81 -15.73 29.54
C GLU A 2 -28.29 -15.57 29.36
N ALA A 3 -27.81 -15.86 28.15
CA ALA A 3 -26.39 -15.81 27.86
C ALA A 3 -25.94 -14.34 27.90
N ILE A 4 -25.46 -13.89 29.07
CA ILE A 4 -24.75 -12.61 29.18
C ILE A 4 -23.44 -12.80 28.41
N ASP A 5 -23.38 -12.17 27.23
CA ASP A 5 -22.19 -12.10 26.39
C ASP A 5 -21.36 -10.87 26.80
N PRO A 6 -20.15 -11.04 27.37
CA PRO A 6 -19.29 -9.94 27.77
C PRO A 6 -18.97 -8.96 26.63
N ALA A 7 -18.99 -9.40 25.37
CA ALA A 7 -18.68 -8.55 24.22
C ALA A 7 -19.64 -7.36 24.08
N ASN A 8 -20.87 -7.49 24.59
CA ASN A 8 -21.92 -6.48 24.52
C ASN A 8 -21.80 -5.37 25.59
N TYR A 9 -20.84 -5.49 26.51
CA TYR A 9 -20.66 -4.56 27.63
C TYR A 9 -19.34 -3.78 27.49
N SER A 10 -19.18 -2.71 28.28
CA SER A 10 -17.91 -1.97 28.36
C SER A 10 -16.76 -2.91 28.77
N ASP A 11 -15.51 -2.59 28.45
CA ASP A 11 -14.39 -3.50 28.74
C ASP A 11 -14.25 -3.79 30.25
N THR A 12 -14.55 -2.80 31.10
CA THR A 12 -14.60 -2.93 32.56
C THR A 12 -15.75 -3.85 33.02
N ASP A 13 -16.94 -3.67 32.45
CA ASP A 13 -18.10 -4.49 32.80
C ASP A 13 -17.97 -5.91 32.24
N ALA A 14 -17.37 -6.07 31.07
CA ALA A 14 -17.02 -7.34 30.45
C ALA A 14 -16.02 -8.11 31.31
N ALA A 15 -14.97 -7.45 31.82
CA ALA A 15 -14.04 -8.04 32.76
C ALA A 15 -14.75 -8.50 34.05
N THR A 16 -15.66 -7.68 34.58
CA THR A 16 -16.49 -8.03 35.74
C THR A 16 -17.36 -9.26 35.47
N ILE A 17 -18.01 -9.33 34.30
CA ILE A 17 -18.83 -10.47 33.89
C ILE A 17 -17.95 -11.73 33.78
N VAL A 18 -16.77 -11.64 33.17
CA VAL A 18 -15.84 -12.77 33.02
C VAL A 18 -15.37 -13.27 34.38
N GLU A 19 -14.94 -12.38 35.26
CA GLU A 19 -14.53 -12.71 36.64
C GLU A 19 -15.65 -13.40 37.40
N LYS A 20 -16.85 -12.81 37.43
CA LYS A 20 -17.99 -13.39 38.17
C LYS A 20 -18.53 -14.66 37.54
N LYS A 21 -18.38 -14.83 36.23
CA LYS A 21 -18.69 -16.09 35.54
C LYS A 21 -17.69 -17.18 35.92
N ALA A 22 -16.41 -16.85 36.07
CA ALA A 22 -15.40 -17.78 36.59
C ALA A 22 -15.69 -18.19 38.03
N ASP A 23 -16.00 -17.25 38.93
CA ASP A 23 -16.42 -17.52 40.32
C ASP A 23 -17.62 -18.47 40.35
N LEU A 24 -18.61 -18.23 39.49
CA LEU A 24 -19.80 -19.08 39.36
C LEU A 24 -19.45 -20.47 38.82
N THR A 25 -18.57 -20.58 37.82
CA THR A 25 -18.10 -21.87 37.30
C THR A 25 -17.37 -22.67 38.38
N THR A 26 -16.49 -22.04 39.15
CA THR A 26 -15.81 -22.68 40.28
C THR A 26 -16.82 -23.22 41.30
N ALA A 27 -17.81 -22.41 41.68
CA ALA A 27 -18.87 -22.82 42.60
C ALA A 27 -19.73 -23.98 42.06
N VAL A 28 -20.01 -24.00 40.75
CA VAL A 28 -20.72 -25.11 40.08
C VAL A 28 -19.90 -26.40 40.10
N THR A 29 -18.61 -26.32 39.77
CA THR A 29 -17.74 -27.51 39.70
C THR A 29 -17.39 -28.10 41.07
N GLY A 30 -17.36 -27.28 42.11
CA GLY A 30 -17.02 -27.70 43.48
C GLY A 30 -18.21 -28.08 44.36
N ALA A 31 -19.45 -27.89 43.90
CA ALA A 31 -20.64 -28.20 44.69
C ALA A 31 -20.93 -29.71 44.72
N GLU A 32 -20.93 -30.30 45.91
CA GLU A 32 -21.42 -31.67 46.13
C GLU A 32 -22.92 -31.77 45.88
N ASN A 33 -23.41 -32.94 45.48
CA ASN A 33 -24.85 -33.23 45.35
C ASN A 33 -25.50 -33.38 46.73
N SER A 34 -25.56 -32.28 47.48
CA SER A 34 -26.01 -32.21 48.86
C SER A 34 -26.74 -30.90 49.12
N LYS A 35 -27.54 -30.85 50.19
CA LYS A 35 -28.24 -29.64 50.61
C LYS A 35 -27.28 -28.46 50.91
N PRO A 36 -26.12 -28.66 51.55
CA PRO A 36 -25.07 -27.64 51.65
C PRO A 36 -24.55 -27.17 50.28
N GLY A 37 -24.27 -28.08 49.35
CA GLY A 37 -23.83 -27.74 47.99
C GLY A 37 -24.83 -26.87 47.24
N LEU A 38 -26.13 -27.17 47.35
CA LEU A 38 -27.21 -26.36 46.78
C LEU A 38 -27.25 -24.94 47.36
N LYS A 39 -27.00 -24.79 48.67
CA LYS A 39 -26.96 -23.48 49.35
C LYS A 39 -25.78 -22.64 48.85
N THR A 40 -24.62 -23.25 48.64
CA THR A 40 -23.44 -22.59 48.07
C THR A 40 -23.71 -22.12 46.64
N LEU A 41 -24.31 -22.97 45.81
CA LEU A 41 -24.66 -22.61 44.44
C LEU A 41 -25.66 -21.45 44.38
N LEU A 42 -26.67 -21.45 45.26
CA LEU A 42 -27.63 -20.36 45.36
C LEU A 42 -26.98 -19.03 45.76
N ALA A 43 -26.02 -19.05 46.70
CA ALA A 43 -25.28 -17.86 47.10
C ALA A 43 -24.40 -17.31 45.96
N ALA A 44 -23.74 -18.17 45.19
CA ALA A 44 -22.94 -17.79 44.03
C ALA A 44 -23.80 -17.17 42.91
N VAL A 45 -24.97 -17.76 42.63
CA VAL A 45 -25.94 -17.20 41.65
C VAL A 45 -26.46 -15.83 42.10
N THR A 46 -26.77 -15.67 43.39
CA THR A 46 -27.20 -14.37 43.94
C THR A 46 -26.09 -13.31 43.81
N THR A 47 -24.85 -13.69 44.08
CA THR A 47 -23.68 -12.81 43.95
C THR A 47 -23.48 -12.38 42.50
N PHE A 48 -23.52 -13.32 41.56
CA PHE A 48 -23.44 -13.03 40.13
C PHE A 48 -24.55 -12.08 39.69
N LYS A 49 -25.82 -12.38 40.04
CA LYS A 49 -26.96 -11.51 39.71
C LYS A 49 -26.81 -10.11 40.29
N ALA A 50 -26.35 -10.00 41.53
CA ALA A 50 -26.15 -8.71 42.18
C ALA A 50 -25.05 -7.88 41.53
N ALA A 51 -24.00 -8.53 41.01
CA ALA A 51 -22.91 -7.88 40.31
C ALA A 51 -23.28 -7.46 38.88
N THR A 52 -24.20 -8.18 38.22
CA THR A 52 -24.56 -7.92 36.81
C THR A 52 -25.87 -7.15 36.61
N LYS A 53 -26.68 -6.94 37.66
CA LYS A 53 -28.05 -6.37 37.53
C LYS A 53 -28.10 -4.93 37.02
N ASP A 54 -27.07 -4.13 37.33
CA ASP A 54 -27.01 -2.70 37.02
C ASP A 54 -26.08 -2.43 35.81
N LEU A 55 -25.50 -3.48 35.23
CA LEU A 55 -24.66 -3.36 34.05
C LEU A 55 -25.52 -3.04 32.83
N VAL A 56 -25.06 -2.09 32.04
CA VAL A 56 -25.77 -1.60 30.86
C VAL A 56 -25.00 -2.05 29.63
N THR A 57 -25.71 -2.51 28.60
CA THR A 57 -25.05 -2.86 27.34
C THR A 57 -24.50 -1.60 26.66
N LYS A 58 -23.48 -1.75 25.80
CA LYS A 58 -22.96 -0.66 24.96
C LYS A 58 -24.08 0.02 24.15
N ALA A 59 -25.06 -0.76 23.69
CA ALA A 59 -26.20 -0.27 22.92
C ALA A 59 -27.16 0.57 23.78
N ASP A 60 -27.52 0.10 24.98
CA ASP A 60 -28.42 0.82 25.88
C ASP A 60 -27.78 2.11 26.41
N ALA A 61 -26.47 2.09 26.69
CA ALA A 61 -25.73 3.28 27.10
C ALA A 61 -25.70 4.34 25.99
N ALA A 62 -25.48 3.92 24.74
CA ALA A 62 -25.54 4.82 23.58
C ALA A 62 -26.95 5.42 23.39
N ALA A 63 -28.01 4.61 23.56
CA ALA A 63 -29.39 5.08 23.45
C ALA A 63 -29.74 6.11 24.55
N ALA A 64 -29.27 5.89 25.78
CA ALA A 64 -29.47 6.84 26.89
C ALA A 64 -28.75 8.17 26.64
N LEU A 65 -27.52 8.12 26.10
CA LEU A 65 -26.76 9.32 25.73
C LEU A 65 -27.47 10.14 24.65
N GLU A 66 -27.93 9.50 23.57
CA GLU A 66 -28.66 10.17 22.49
C GLU A 66 -29.97 10.80 22.97
N LYS A 67 -30.68 10.11 23.87
CA LYS A 67 -31.87 10.68 24.52
C LYS A 67 -31.53 11.93 25.34
N ALA A 68 -30.49 11.87 26.17
CA ALA A 68 -30.06 13.01 26.98
C ALA A 68 -29.65 14.21 26.10
N LYS A 69 -28.95 13.98 24.99
CA LYS A 69 -28.60 15.03 24.00
C LYS A 69 -29.85 15.71 23.45
N LYS A 70 -30.84 14.92 23.03
CA LYS A 70 -32.09 15.45 22.47
C LYS A 70 -32.84 16.33 23.48
N GLU A 71 -33.03 15.83 24.72
CA GLU A 71 -33.73 16.58 25.78
C GLU A 71 -33.00 17.87 26.15
N ALA A 72 -31.66 17.84 26.18
CA ALA A 72 -30.84 19.02 26.41
C ALA A 72 -30.99 20.06 25.28
N ILE A 73 -30.99 19.62 24.02
CA ILE A 73 -31.18 20.51 22.85
C ILE A 73 -32.56 21.17 22.89
N ASP A 74 -33.61 20.41 23.17
CA ASP A 74 -34.97 20.95 23.29
C ASP A 74 -35.03 22.03 24.40
N THR A 75 -34.43 21.75 25.56
CA THR A 75 -34.35 22.71 26.68
C THR A 75 -33.59 23.99 26.30
N VAL A 76 -32.49 23.88 25.53
CA VAL A 76 -31.72 25.04 25.07
C VAL A 76 -32.51 25.88 24.06
N ASN A 77 -33.24 25.23 23.15
CA ASN A 77 -34.08 25.92 22.17
C ASN A 77 -35.24 26.67 22.84
N ASP A 78 -35.88 26.07 23.83
CA ASP A 78 -36.93 26.72 24.62
C ASP A 78 -36.38 27.96 25.35
N ALA A 79 -35.24 27.82 26.05
CA ALA A 79 -34.58 28.95 26.71
C ALA A 79 -34.17 30.06 25.72
N ALA A 80 -33.73 29.70 24.52
CA ALA A 80 -33.38 30.66 23.48
C ALA A 80 -34.60 31.45 22.97
N ALA A 81 -35.76 30.81 22.86
CA ALA A 81 -37.02 31.47 22.49
C ALA A 81 -37.44 32.49 23.55
N ASP A 82 -37.43 32.08 24.82
CA ASP A 82 -37.75 32.95 25.96
C ASP A 82 -36.79 34.13 26.07
N PHE A 83 -35.48 33.86 25.96
CA PHE A 83 -34.44 34.88 25.93
C PHE A 83 -34.65 35.89 24.81
N THR A 84 -34.92 35.41 23.59
CA THR A 84 -35.11 36.26 22.41
C THR A 84 -36.29 37.20 22.59
N ALA A 85 -37.40 36.70 23.14
CA ALA A 85 -38.59 37.51 23.39
C ALA A 85 -38.31 38.59 24.45
N ALA A 86 -37.72 38.21 25.58
CA ALA A 86 -37.41 39.13 26.68
C ALA A 86 -36.38 40.21 26.28
N GLU A 87 -35.29 39.83 25.62
CA GLU A 87 -34.25 40.77 25.21
C GLU A 87 -34.74 41.70 24.10
N ARG A 88 -35.57 41.21 23.17
CA ARG A 88 -36.22 42.06 22.16
C ARG A 88 -37.09 43.13 22.83
N ALA A 89 -37.90 42.75 23.81
CA ALA A 89 -38.76 43.68 24.54
C ALA A 89 -37.92 44.74 25.29
N ARG A 90 -36.83 44.32 25.95
CA ARG A 90 -35.88 45.22 26.62
C ARG A 90 -35.29 46.25 25.66
N LEU A 91 -34.77 45.80 24.52
CA LEU A 91 -34.14 46.66 23.52
C LEU A 91 -35.15 47.62 22.88
N GLN A 92 -36.37 47.16 22.58
CA GLN A 92 -37.44 48.01 22.05
C GLN A 92 -37.87 49.09 23.04
N ALA A 93 -37.95 48.78 24.33
CA ALA A 93 -38.28 49.76 25.37
C ALA A 93 -37.22 50.87 25.48
N ILE A 94 -35.93 50.53 25.40
CA ILE A 94 -34.82 51.51 25.40
C ILE A 94 -34.93 52.44 24.18
N ILE A 95 -35.30 51.91 23.01
CA ILE A 95 -35.41 52.69 21.76
C ILE A 95 -36.65 53.60 21.75
N ALA A 96 -37.74 53.18 22.41
CA ALA A 96 -39.02 53.91 22.40
C ALA A 96 -39.00 55.18 23.28
N GLU A 97 -38.14 55.24 24.30
CA GLU A 97 -38.09 56.35 25.27
C GLU A 97 -36.68 56.97 25.38
N PRO A 98 -36.11 57.52 24.28
CA PRO A 98 -34.73 58.01 24.27
C PRO A 98 -34.46 59.16 25.26
N GLU A 99 -35.50 59.92 25.63
CA GLU A 99 -35.40 61.02 26.61
C GLU A 99 -35.30 60.51 28.07
N ALA A 100 -35.69 59.25 28.33
CA ALA A 100 -35.60 58.61 29.64
C ALA A 100 -34.27 57.86 29.85
N ILE A 101 -33.40 57.85 28.83
CA ILE A 101 -32.08 57.21 28.84
C ILE A 101 -31.01 58.30 28.95
N GLY A 102 -30.12 58.17 29.94
CA GLY A 102 -29.12 59.21 30.23
C GLY A 102 -28.06 59.41 29.14
N ASP A 103 -27.83 58.42 28.26
CA ASP A 103 -26.80 58.44 27.22
C ASP A 103 -27.35 58.03 25.84
N ALA A 104 -27.19 58.92 24.85
CA ALA A 104 -27.60 58.67 23.47
C ALA A 104 -26.87 57.48 22.81
N THR A 105 -25.67 57.12 23.30
CA THR A 105 -24.91 55.96 22.81
C THR A 105 -25.55 54.64 23.20
N ASP A 106 -26.26 54.56 24.33
CA ASP A 106 -26.99 53.36 24.76
C ASP A 106 -28.18 53.07 23.85
N VAL A 107 -28.90 54.11 23.42
CA VAL A 107 -30.01 53.99 22.46
C VAL A 107 -29.51 53.50 21.09
N ALA A 108 -28.34 54.00 20.65
CA ALA A 108 -27.69 53.55 19.42
C ALA A 108 -27.21 52.09 19.52
N GLN A 109 -26.59 51.70 20.64
CA GLN A 109 -26.18 50.32 20.89
C GLN A 109 -27.37 49.36 20.97
N ALA A 110 -28.48 49.78 21.60
CA ALA A 110 -29.70 48.99 21.67
C ALA A 110 -30.30 48.76 20.26
N SER A 111 -30.30 49.80 19.41
CA SER A 111 -30.73 49.69 18.01
C SER A 111 -29.87 48.71 17.21
N ALA A 112 -28.54 48.77 17.35
CA ALA A 112 -27.63 47.84 16.70
C ALA A 112 -27.85 46.39 17.16
N ARG A 113 -27.98 46.18 18.48
CA ARG A 113 -28.21 44.87 19.09
C ARG A 113 -29.57 44.29 18.72
N LEU A 114 -30.61 45.11 18.61
CA LEU A 114 -31.93 44.67 18.15
C LEU A 114 -31.84 44.15 16.70
N GLY A 115 -31.08 44.84 15.85
CA GLY A 115 -30.83 44.42 14.48
C GLY A 115 -30.08 43.09 14.35
N SER A 116 -29.18 42.77 15.30
CA SER A 116 -28.38 41.54 15.28
C SER A 116 -28.88 40.43 16.21
N LEU A 117 -29.90 40.68 17.05
CA LEU A 117 -30.32 39.79 18.13
C LEU A 117 -30.63 38.38 17.64
N ALA A 118 -31.48 38.24 16.62
CA ALA A 118 -31.89 36.94 16.11
C ALA A 118 -30.70 36.12 15.60
N THR A 119 -29.80 36.74 14.83
CA THR A 119 -28.59 36.10 14.32
C THR A 119 -27.63 35.70 15.45
N ASN A 120 -27.43 36.56 16.44
CA ASN A 120 -26.54 36.27 17.56
C ASN A 120 -27.10 35.15 18.46
N VAL A 121 -28.41 35.11 18.68
CA VAL A 121 -29.06 33.99 19.39
C VAL A 121 -28.89 32.69 18.60
N GLN A 122 -29.15 32.69 17.29
CA GLN A 122 -28.96 31.50 16.46
C GLN A 122 -27.53 30.97 16.52
N LYS A 123 -26.52 31.84 16.43
CA LYS A 123 -25.11 31.44 16.56
C LYS A 123 -24.79 30.87 17.94
N THR A 124 -25.32 31.48 18.99
CA THR A 124 -25.12 31.03 20.38
C THR A 124 -25.78 29.68 20.62
N VAL A 125 -27.01 29.47 20.13
CA VAL A 125 -27.69 28.16 20.17
C VAL A 125 -26.89 27.12 19.39
N ALA A 126 -26.44 27.44 18.18
CA ALA A 126 -25.65 26.52 17.36
C ALA A 126 -24.35 26.08 18.06
N LEU A 127 -23.66 26.99 18.75
CA LEU A 127 -22.49 26.68 19.58
C LEU A 127 -22.80 25.66 20.67
N TYR A 128 -23.83 25.91 21.49
CA TYR A 128 -24.14 25.02 22.61
C TYR A 128 -24.76 23.69 22.17
N VAL A 129 -25.57 23.69 21.12
CA VAL A 129 -26.08 22.46 20.50
C VAL A 129 -24.92 21.64 19.92
N GLY A 130 -23.93 22.27 19.29
CA GLY A 130 -22.69 21.62 18.87
C GLY A 130 -21.98 20.93 20.05
N ASN A 131 -21.76 21.67 21.14
CA ASN A 131 -21.14 21.13 22.36
C ASN A 131 -21.93 19.96 22.98
N ILE A 132 -23.27 20.01 22.94
CA ILE A 132 -24.13 18.90 23.41
C ILE A 132 -23.97 17.67 22.50
N ASN A 133 -23.96 17.86 21.18
CA ASN A 133 -23.81 16.75 20.24
C ASN A 133 -22.44 16.07 20.34
N GLU A 134 -21.38 16.83 20.61
CA GLU A 134 -20.01 16.33 20.78
C GLU A 134 -19.75 15.68 22.15
N ALA A 135 -20.67 15.76 23.11
CA ALA A 135 -20.51 15.15 24.42
C ALA A 135 -20.43 13.61 24.35
N GLU A 136 -19.40 13.04 24.98
CA GLU A 136 -19.14 11.60 25.00
C GLU A 136 -19.93 10.86 26.10
N ASP A 137 -20.47 11.60 27.08
CA ASP A 137 -21.25 11.05 28.17
C ASP A 137 -22.35 12.01 28.66
N THR A 138 -23.26 11.50 29.49
CA THR A 138 -24.42 12.26 29.99
C THR A 138 -24.05 13.41 30.95
N THR A 139 -22.87 13.34 31.59
CA THR A 139 -22.36 14.40 32.46
C THR A 139 -21.91 15.59 31.62
N ALA A 140 -21.18 15.33 30.53
CA ALA A 140 -20.77 16.34 29.56
C ALA A 140 -21.98 16.99 28.86
N VAL A 141 -23.01 16.22 28.52
CA VAL A 141 -24.29 16.77 28.02
C VAL A 141 -24.91 17.74 29.02
N THR A 142 -24.97 17.36 30.29
CA THR A 142 -25.55 18.19 31.36
C THR A 142 -24.76 19.49 31.52
N ALA A 143 -23.43 19.41 31.57
CA ALA A 143 -22.57 20.58 31.68
C ALA A 143 -22.73 21.55 30.50
N ALA A 144 -22.80 21.03 29.26
CA ALA A 144 -23.00 21.85 28.06
C ALA A 144 -24.36 22.55 28.05
N LYS A 145 -25.43 21.84 28.44
CA LYS A 145 -26.78 22.39 28.62
C LYS A 145 -26.81 23.49 29.67
N ASP A 146 -26.24 23.25 30.85
CA ASP A 146 -26.25 24.23 31.94
C ASP A 146 -25.48 25.51 31.58
N ALA A 147 -24.36 25.38 30.85
CA ALA A 147 -23.62 26.52 30.31
C ALA A 147 -24.44 27.33 29.29
N ALA A 148 -25.24 26.64 28.46
CA ALA A 148 -26.16 27.28 27.51
C ALA A 148 -27.24 28.08 28.24
N LEU A 149 -27.87 27.48 29.26
CA LEU A 149 -28.91 28.13 30.07
C LEU A 149 -28.38 29.34 30.84
N ALA A 150 -27.14 29.27 31.34
CA ALA A 150 -26.49 30.41 31.99
C ALA A 150 -26.26 31.59 31.02
N THR A 151 -25.96 31.29 29.76
CA THR A 151 -25.72 32.29 28.71
C THR A 151 -27.01 32.88 28.16
N LEU A 152 -28.04 32.04 27.95
CA LEU A 152 -29.36 32.40 27.44
C LEU A 152 -30.35 32.72 28.56
N ARG A 153 -29.87 33.26 29.69
CA ARG A 153 -30.75 33.62 30.80
C ARG A 153 -31.53 34.90 30.46
N ALA A 154 -32.85 34.79 30.38
CA ALA A 154 -33.73 35.93 30.08
C ALA A 154 -33.53 37.08 31.10
N PRO A 155 -33.42 38.34 30.66
CA PRO A 155 -33.32 39.48 31.55
C PRO A 155 -34.64 39.73 32.28
N ALA A 156 -34.56 40.05 33.58
CA ALA A 156 -35.73 40.39 34.39
C ALA A 156 -36.08 41.88 34.21
N ILE A 157 -37.07 42.16 33.36
CA ILE A 157 -37.42 43.54 32.94
C ILE A 157 -38.72 44.08 33.54
N THR A 158 -39.39 43.32 34.40
CA THR A 158 -40.67 43.73 35.00
C THR A 158 -40.47 44.89 35.98
N GLY A 159 -41.15 46.02 35.73
CA GLY A 159 -41.20 47.16 36.64
C GLY A 159 -39.96 48.06 36.65
N ILE A 160 -39.05 47.91 35.69
CA ILE A 160 -37.87 48.77 35.52
C ILE A 160 -38.00 49.65 34.27
N THR A 161 -37.51 50.89 34.34
CA THR A 161 -37.54 51.89 33.26
C THR A 161 -36.23 52.69 33.23
N GLY A 162 -36.00 53.48 32.17
CA GLY A 162 -34.82 54.35 32.03
C GLY A 162 -33.49 53.59 32.11
N ASP A 163 -32.48 54.17 32.76
CA ASP A 163 -31.13 53.57 32.92
C ASP A 163 -31.14 52.18 33.60
N ALA A 164 -32.18 51.83 34.35
CA ALA A 164 -32.30 50.49 34.93
C ALA A 164 -32.48 49.41 33.85
N LEU A 165 -33.13 49.74 32.72
CA LEU A 165 -33.23 48.83 31.56
C LEU A 165 -31.88 48.61 30.91
N VAL A 166 -31.03 49.63 30.81
CA VAL A 166 -29.67 49.54 30.26
C VAL A 166 -28.82 48.61 31.14
N ASN A 167 -28.88 48.79 32.47
CA ASN A 167 -28.12 47.98 33.44
C ASN A 167 -28.58 46.51 33.55
N ALA A 168 -29.79 46.18 33.08
CA ALA A 168 -30.32 44.82 33.05
C ALA A 168 -29.81 43.97 31.87
N GLU A 169 -28.77 44.43 31.16
CA GLU A 169 -28.16 43.75 30.01
C GLU A 169 -27.73 42.30 30.32
N PRO A 170 -28.05 41.33 29.43
CA PRO A 170 -27.52 39.97 29.51
C PRO A 170 -26.04 39.90 29.09
N LYS A 171 -25.14 40.34 29.97
CA LYS A 171 -23.69 40.42 29.70
C LYS A 171 -23.07 39.11 29.23
N ALA A 172 -23.51 37.96 29.76
CA ALA A 172 -23.00 36.65 29.35
C ALA A 172 -23.28 36.34 27.88
N PHE A 173 -24.49 36.63 27.41
CA PHE A 173 -24.88 36.48 26.01
C PHE A 173 -24.03 37.36 25.10
N TYR A 174 -23.91 38.67 25.41
CA TYR A 174 -23.16 39.58 24.57
C TYR A 174 -21.66 39.28 24.55
N ALA A 175 -21.08 38.84 25.67
CA ALA A 175 -19.68 38.39 25.72
C ALA A 175 -19.41 37.18 24.80
N VAL A 176 -20.40 36.29 24.59
CA VAL A 176 -20.30 35.19 23.62
C VAL A 176 -20.58 35.69 22.20
N ALA A 177 -21.61 36.52 22.02
CA ALA A 177 -22.00 37.09 20.73
C ALA A 177 -20.84 37.83 20.05
N ASP A 178 -20.09 38.63 20.82
CA ASP A 178 -18.97 39.44 20.33
C ASP A 178 -17.82 38.58 19.79
N LYS A 179 -17.63 37.36 20.30
CA LYS A 179 -16.60 36.43 19.80
C LYS A 179 -16.89 35.93 18.40
N PHE A 180 -18.17 35.87 17.98
CA PHE A 180 -18.54 35.43 16.62
C PHE A 180 -18.18 36.44 15.52
N VAL A 181 -17.84 37.68 15.87
CA VAL A 181 -17.47 38.72 14.90
C VAL A 181 -16.25 38.28 14.08
N ASN A 182 -15.28 37.64 14.72
CA ASN A 182 -14.02 37.25 14.08
C ASN A 182 -14.03 35.85 13.49
N VAL A 183 -15.03 35.00 13.79
CA VAL A 183 -15.07 33.59 13.36
C VAL A 183 -14.89 33.45 11.84
N ASN A 184 -15.61 34.23 11.04
CA ASN A 184 -15.47 34.17 9.58
C ASN A 184 -14.06 34.56 9.09
N LEU A 185 -13.42 35.53 9.74
CA LEU A 185 -12.06 35.94 9.39
C LEU A 185 -11.02 34.89 9.80
N LEU A 186 -11.21 34.26 10.97
CA LEU A 186 -10.36 33.17 11.45
C LEU A 186 -10.48 31.92 10.58
N VAL A 187 -11.70 31.54 10.18
CA VAL A 187 -11.96 30.43 9.24
C VAL A 187 -11.33 30.73 7.88
N LYS A 188 -11.47 31.95 7.37
CA LYS A 188 -10.82 32.36 6.11
C LYS A 188 -9.30 32.25 6.21
N TYR A 189 -8.72 32.78 7.28
CA TYR A 189 -7.27 32.70 7.51
C TYR A 189 -6.78 31.24 7.58
N ALA A 190 -7.48 30.37 8.33
CA ALA A 190 -7.15 28.95 8.42
C ALA A 190 -7.21 28.27 7.04
N THR A 191 -8.20 28.62 6.22
CA THR A 191 -8.39 28.09 4.87
C THR A 191 -7.25 28.52 3.92
N ASP A 192 -6.93 29.82 3.92
CA ASP A 192 -5.86 30.38 3.10
C ASP A 192 -4.49 29.79 3.52
N TYR A 193 -4.26 29.65 4.83
CA TYR A 193 -3.03 29.06 5.35
C TYR A 193 -2.92 27.57 5.01
N ALA A 194 -4.01 26.80 5.11
CA ALA A 194 -4.07 25.41 4.66
C ALA A 194 -3.69 25.28 3.18
N ALA A 195 -4.25 26.13 2.31
CA ALA A 195 -3.91 26.15 0.89
C ALA A 195 -2.40 26.40 0.66
N SER A 196 -1.80 27.31 1.44
CA SER A 196 -0.35 27.55 1.36
C SER A 196 0.47 26.32 1.76
N LEU A 197 0.11 25.59 2.81
CA LEU A 197 0.83 24.39 3.27
C LEU A 197 0.85 23.29 2.20
N LYS A 198 -0.28 23.07 1.50
CA LYS A 198 -0.41 22.03 0.47
C LYS A 198 0.50 22.23 -0.74
N THR A 199 0.97 23.45 -0.99
CA THR A 199 1.80 23.76 -2.15
C THR A 199 3.29 23.84 -1.83
N GLN A 200 3.67 23.70 -0.55
CA GLN A 200 5.07 23.66 -0.14
C GLN A 200 5.72 22.34 -0.57
N TYR A 201 6.95 22.43 -1.07
CA TYR A 201 7.74 21.28 -1.51
C TYR A 201 9.21 21.43 -1.15
N ASP A 202 9.89 20.29 -1.02
CA ASP A 202 11.34 20.21 -0.86
C ASP A 202 12.01 20.39 -2.24
N ALA A 203 12.90 21.37 -2.35
CA ALA A 203 13.52 21.76 -3.61
C ALA A 203 14.53 20.74 -4.17
N VAL A 204 14.98 19.77 -3.36
CA VAL A 204 15.97 18.75 -3.74
C VAL A 204 15.29 17.47 -4.22
N THR A 205 14.18 17.10 -3.58
CA THR A 205 13.46 15.85 -3.82
C THR A 205 12.17 16.04 -4.62
N GLY A 206 11.66 17.28 -4.69
CA GLY A 206 10.37 17.61 -5.30
C GLY A 206 9.15 17.16 -4.50
N LYS A 207 9.34 16.58 -3.32
CA LYS A 207 8.24 16.06 -2.49
C LYS A 207 7.49 17.19 -1.80
N ALA A 208 6.18 17.04 -1.62
CA ALA A 208 5.43 17.97 -0.80
C ALA A 208 5.94 17.95 0.65
N VAL A 209 5.93 19.11 1.31
CA VAL A 209 6.26 19.19 2.74
C VAL A 209 5.12 18.62 3.59
N TYR A 210 3.87 18.78 3.13
CA TYR A 210 2.67 18.31 3.82
C TYR A 210 1.76 17.53 2.87
N ASN A 211 1.14 16.45 3.35
CA ASN A 211 0.12 15.73 2.62
C ASN A 211 -1.18 16.54 2.58
N ALA A 212 -1.76 16.71 1.40
CA ALA A 212 -2.97 17.52 1.22
C ALA A 212 -4.17 16.99 2.01
N ALA A 213 -4.37 15.66 2.05
CA ALA A 213 -5.46 15.04 2.79
C ALA A 213 -5.30 15.21 4.31
N THR A 214 -4.06 15.11 4.81
CA THR A 214 -3.75 15.38 6.23
C THR A 214 -4.04 16.83 6.59
N VAL A 215 -3.64 17.77 5.73
CA VAL A 215 -3.96 19.20 5.91
C VAL A 215 -5.46 19.45 5.87
N ASP A 216 -6.21 18.80 4.97
CA ASP A 216 -7.67 18.94 4.88
C ASP A 216 -8.38 18.39 6.12
N ALA A 217 -7.99 17.22 6.60
CA ALA A 217 -8.55 16.65 7.83
C ALA A 217 -8.25 17.53 9.06
N ALA A 218 -7.05 18.12 9.12
CA ALA A 218 -6.69 19.06 10.17
C ALA A 218 -7.45 20.38 10.07
N LEU A 219 -7.66 20.91 8.86
CA LEU A 219 -8.47 22.10 8.62
C LEU A 219 -9.92 21.88 9.09
N GLU A 220 -10.51 20.71 8.80
CA GLU A 220 -11.86 20.38 9.27
C GLU A 220 -11.96 20.43 10.80
N LYS A 221 -11.00 19.81 11.50
CA LYS A 221 -10.91 19.85 12.97
C LYS A 221 -10.74 21.27 13.48
N LEU A 222 -9.86 22.05 12.87
CA LEU A 222 -9.58 23.42 13.25
C LEU A 222 -10.79 24.34 13.06
N VAL A 223 -11.52 24.21 11.95
CA VAL A 223 -12.75 24.97 11.68
C VAL A 223 -13.82 24.66 12.73
N LYS A 224 -13.96 23.37 13.13
CA LYS A 224 -14.85 22.99 14.25
C LYS A 224 -14.43 23.69 15.55
N MET A 225 -13.15 23.67 15.90
CA MET A 225 -12.63 24.36 17.09
C MET A 225 -12.90 25.88 17.05
N ILE A 226 -12.71 26.54 15.90
CA ILE A 226 -12.98 27.97 15.72
C ILE A 226 -14.47 28.27 15.89
N ASN A 227 -15.35 27.48 15.26
CA ASN A 227 -16.80 27.63 15.39
C ASN A 227 -17.29 27.38 16.83
N ASN A 228 -16.62 26.49 17.55
CA ASN A 228 -16.89 26.20 18.96
C ASN A 228 -16.24 27.20 19.93
N LEU A 229 -15.70 28.32 19.42
CA LEU A 229 -15.04 29.39 20.19
C LEU A 229 -13.92 28.89 21.11
N ASN A 230 -13.19 27.86 20.68
CA ASN A 230 -12.11 27.27 21.46
C ASN A 230 -10.95 28.27 21.61
N SER A 231 -10.56 28.54 22.86
CA SER A 231 -9.52 29.52 23.20
C SER A 231 -8.12 29.14 22.72
N ASN A 232 -7.91 27.90 22.28
CA ASN A 232 -6.64 27.46 21.69
C ASN A 232 -6.48 27.91 20.23
N VAL A 233 -7.52 28.44 19.58
CA VAL A 233 -7.52 28.82 18.15
C VAL A 233 -8.26 30.14 17.88
N ASP A 234 -8.39 31.00 18.89
CA ASP A 234 -9.16 32.26 18.86
C ASP A 234 -8.42 33.46 18.24
N THR A 235 -7.18 33.28 17.77
CA THR A 235 -6.36 34.32 17.14
C THR A 235 -5.55 33.75 15.98
N TYR A 236 -5.14 34.59 15.02
CA TYR A 236 -4.34 34.16 13.87
C TYR A 236 -3.04 33.45 14.28
N GLY A 237 -2.31 33.98 15.27
CA GLY A 237 -1.07 33.39 15.75
C GLY A 237 -1.27 32.00 16.37
N LYS A 238 -2.35 31.79 17.11
CA LYS A 238 -2.68 30.48 17.68
C LYS A 238 -3.11 29.48 16.61
N ILE A 239 -3.87 29.91 15.61
CA ILE A 239 -4.22 29.08 14.44
C ILE A 239 -2.96 28.62 13.72
N GLN A 240 -2.05 29.55 13.44
CA GLN A 240 -0.79 29.24 12.77
C GLN A 240 0.03 28.22 13.57
N ALA A 241 0.21 28.45 14.88
CA ALA A 241 0.93 27.53 15.76
C ALA A 241 0.27 26.14 15.82
N TRP A 242 -1.08 26.10 15.85
CA TRP A 242 -1.83 24.85 15.84
C TRP A 242 -1.60 24.07 14.55
N MET A 243 -1.64 24.73 13.38
CA MET A 243 -1.43 24.07 12.08
C MET A 243 0.02 23.68 11.81
N GLN A 244 0.99 24.40 12.37
CA GLN A 244 2.42 24.05 12.24
C GLN A 244 2.87 22.94 13.21
N SER A 245 2.05 22.59 14.19
CA SER A 245 2.36 21.50 15.13
C SER A 245 2.40 20.16 14.40
N SER A 246 3.52 19.44 14.53
CA SER A 246 3.70 18.10 13.95
C SER A 246 2.72 17.06 14.52
N THR A 247 2.11 17.34 15.68
CA THR A 247 1.07 16.49 16.28
C THR A 247 -0.26 16.63 15.55
N ASN A 248 -0.56 17.82 15.01
CA ASN A 248 -1.82 18.11 14.33
C ASN A 248 -1.69 17.91 12.81
N ILE A 249 -0.57 18.34 12.25
CA ILE A 249 -0.23 18.21 10.83
C ILE A 249 1.23 17.73 10.74
N PRO A 250 1.48 16.42 10.78
CA PRO A 250 2.81 15.89 10.50
C PRO A 250 3.22 16.28 9.07
N THR A 251 4.52 16.52 8.87
CA THR A 251 5.07 16.69 7.53
C THR A 251 4.94 15.39 6.75
N ALA A 252 4.78 15.44 5.43
CA ALA A 252 4.75 14.27 4.56
C ALA A 252 6.03 13.41 4.70
N ALA A 253 7.18 14.04 4.96
CA ALA A 253 8.43 13.32 5.24
C ALA A 253 8.34 12.47 6.52
N LYS A 254 7.72 13.00 7.59
CA LYS A 254 7.48 12.29 8.85
C LYS A 254 6.47 11.16 8.66
N GLU A 255 5.39 11.41 7.93
CA GLU A 255 4.39 10.38 7.61
C GLU A 255 5.03 9.22 6.81
N LEU A 256 5.91 9.55 5.86
CA LEU A 256 6.66 8.58 5.08
C LEU A 256 7.71 7.85 5.92
N GLU A 257 8.36 8.52 6.87
CA GLU A 257 9.28 7.89 7.82
C GLU A 257 8.56 6.86 8.70
N ASP A 258 7.38 7.21 9.22
CA ASP A 258 6.59 6.29 10.05
C ASP A 258 6.01 5.14 9.23
N LEU A 259 5.55 5.39 8.00
CA LEU A 259 5.21 4.32 7.06
C LEU A 259 6.43 3.45 6.73
N GLY A 260 7.61 4.06 6.59
CA GLY A 260 8.87 3.36 6.35
C GLY A 260 9.21 2.37 7.46
N LYS A 261 9.03 2.75 8.73
CA LYS A 261 9.16 1.83 9.88
C LYS A 261 8.19 0.66 9.78
N VAL A 262 6.93 0.93 9.43
CA VAL A 262 5.90 -0.11 9.24
C VAL A 262 6.29 -1.06 8.09
N ILE A 263 6.78 -0.52 6.97
CA ILE A 263 7.27 -1.29 5.81
C ILE A 263 8.45 -2.17 6.21
N ASP A 264 9.44 -1.63 6.92
CA ASP A 264 10.63 -2.36 7.34
C ASP A 264 10.31 -3.46 8.37
N ASP A 265 9.47 -3.15 9.35
CA ASP A 265 8.93 -4.13 10.28
C ASP A 265 8.16 -5.25 9.54
N GLY A 266 7.31 -4.88 8.59
CA GLY A 266 6.55 -5.83 7.76
C GLY A 266 7.46 -6.75 6.92
N LYS A 267 8.53 -6.20 6.34
CA LYS A 267 9.57 -6.98 5.62
C LYS A 267 10.31 -7.93 6.56
N ALA A 268 10.66 -7.48 7.77
CA ALA A 268 11.35 -8.32 8.75
C ALA A 268 10.48 -9.52 9.16
N LEU A 269 9.18 -9.27 9.39
CA LEU A 269 8.19 -10.28 9.77
C LEU A 269 7.93 -11.36 8.70
N ILE A 270 8.31 -11.16 7.43
CA ILE A 270 8.17 -12.19 6.39
C ILE A 270 9.48 -12.92 6.06
N LYS A 271 10.60 -12.52 6.67
CA LYS A 271 11.95 -13.06 6.37
C LYS A 271 12.71 -13.60 7.58
N SER A 272 12.22 -13.34 8.78
CA SER A 272 12.87 -13.71 10.04
C SER A 272 11.90 -14.48 10.92
N ASN A 273 12.43 -15.13 11.96
CA ASN A 273 11.57 -15.66 13.01
C ASN A 273 11.06 -14.50 13.85
N ASP A 274 9.81 -14.58 14.30
CA ASP A 274 9.19 -13.48 15.05
C ASP A 274 10.00 -13.11 16.29
N ASP A 275 10.56 -14.08 17.01
CA ASP A 275 11.32 -13.84 18.23
C ASP A 275 12.60 -13.01 17.99
N ASP A 276 13.14 -13.02 16.77
CA ASP A 276 14.31 -12.24 16.38
C ASP A 276 13.95 -10.80 15.93
N VAL A 277 12.66 -10.51 15.70
CA VAL A 277 12.20 -9.22 15.19
C VAL A 277 11.83 -8.28 16.34
N THR A 278 12.52 -7.16 16.44
CA THR A 278 12.11 -6.01 17.28
C THR A 278 11.39 -4.99 16.41
N LEU A 279 10.09 -4.77 16.67
CA LEU A 279 9.30 -3.79 15.93
C LEU A 279 9.74 -2.37 16.29
N THR A 280 9.96 -1.55 15.27
CA THR A 280 10.37 -0.15 15.41
C THR A 280 9.19 0.82 15.24
N SER A 281 8.13 0.37 14.57
CA SER A 281 6.87 1.09 14.42
C SER A 281 5.98 0.89 15.66
N SER A 282 5.12 1.86 15.92
CA SER A 282 4.07 1.76 16.95
C SER A 282 2.75 1.19 16.40
N ASN A 283 2.79 0.49 15.27
CA ASN A 283 1.59 -0.05 14.63
C ASN A 283 1.05 -1.26 15.43
N ALA A 284 -0.11 -1.09 16.05
CA ALA A 284 -0.71 -2.11 16.91
C ALA A 284 -1.11 -3.39 16.16
N GLU A 285 -1.43 -3.30 14.87
CA GLU A 285 -1.85 -4.46 14.08
C GLU A 285 -0.65 -5.34 13.68
N LEU A 286 0.51 -4.75 13.36
CA LEU A 286 1.74 -5.52 13.19
C LEU A 286 2.16 -6.20 14.50
N ALA A 287 2.04 -5.51 15.63
CA ALA A 287 2.31 -6.10 16.94
C ALA A 287 1.41 -7.32 17.23
N LYS A 288 0.14 -7.29 16.79
CA LYS A 288 -0.77 -8.44 16.90
C LYS A 288 -0.43 -9.59 15.94
N ILE A 289 0.20 -9.34 14.80
CA ILE A 289 0.62 -10.39 13.85
C ILE A 289 1.82 -11.17 14.38
N LYS A 290 2.66 -10.56 15.22
CA LYS A 290 3.85 -11.18 15.80
C LYS A 290 3.46 -12.28 16.82
N THR A 291 3.20 -13.49 16.33
CA THR A 291 2.68 -14.64 17.10
C THR A 291 3.56 -15.87 16.89
N THR A 292 4.85 -15.76 17.26
CA THR A 292 5.85 -16.86 17.21
C THR A 292 5.94 -17.58 15.85
N GLY A 293 5.85 -16.83 14.75
CA GLY A 293 6.02 -17.37 13.39
C GLY A 293 7.48 -17.71 13.06
N LEU A 294 7.67 -18.74 12.24
CA LEU A 294 8.98 -19.25 11.81
C LEU A 294 9.22 -18.98 10.31
N TYR A 295 9.35 -17.72 9.93
CA TYR A 295 9.45 -17.30 8.53
C TYR A 295 10.90 -17.05 8.04
N ALA A 296 11.91 -17.43 8.83
CA ALA A 296 13.28 -17.46 8.34
C ALA A 296 13.44 -18.48 7.20
N ILE A 297 14.09 -18.07 6.10
CA ILE A 297 14.25 -18.94 4.92
C ILE A 297 15.01 -20.25 5.23
N ALA A 298 15.79 -20.28 6.31
CA ALA A 298 16.49 -21.46 6.80
C ALA A 298 15.55 -22.59 7.28
N ASN A 299 14.27 -22.29 7.51
CA ASN A 299 13.26 -23.27 7.92
C ASN A 299 12.76 -24.13 6.74
N TRP A 300 13.12 -23.80 5.50
CA TRP A 300 12.80 -24.58 4.30
C TRP A 300 14.08 -25.07 3.60
N GLU A 301 13.94 -26.15 2.81
CA GLU A 301 15.03 -26.71 1.99
C GLU A 301 14.53 -27.10 0.58
N GLY A 302 15.45 -27.32 -0.35
CA GLY A 302 15.16 -27.74 -1.72
C GLY A 302 14.18 -26.82 -2.46
N ASP A 303 13.28 -27.42 -3.24
CA ASP A 303 12.28 -26.71 -4.05
C ASP A 303 11.30 -25.88 -3.20
N ASN A 304 10.98 -26.33 -1.98
CA ASN A 304 10.15 -25.57 -1.05
C ASN A 304 10.83 -24.27 -0.63
N LYS A 305 12.15 -24.32 -0.39
CA LYS A 305 12.94 -23.12 -0.11
C LYS A 305 12.92 -22.18 -1.30
N ALA A 306 13.12 -22.68 -2.51
CA ALA A 306 13.08 -21.85 -3.72
C ALA A 306 11.71 -21.19 -3.92
N ALA A 307 10.62 -21.92 -3.69
CA ALA A 307 9.27 -21.39 -3.78
C ALA A 307 8.99 -20.31 -2.71
N VAL A 308 9.39 -20.56 -1.46
CA VAL A 308 9.26 -19.60 -0.36
C VAL A 308 10.12 -18.35 -0.59
N GLU A 309 11.35 -18.52 -1.08
CA GLU A 309 12.23 -17.41 -1.44
C GLU A 309 11.62 -16.53 -2.55
N ALA A 310 11.00 -17.15 -3.55
CA ALA A 310 10.26 -16.43 -4.59
C ALA A 310 9.06 -15.65 -4.01
N ILE A 311 8.30 -16.24 -3.09
CA ILE A 311 7.20 -15.57 -2.36
C ILE A 311 7.73 -14.39 -1.55
N GLN A 312 8.79 -14.59 -0.76
CA GLN A 312 9.40 -13.53 0.03
C GLN A 312 9.88 -12.36 -0.83
N LYS A 313 10.47 -12.65 -2.00
CA LYS A 313 10.93 -11.63 -2.96
C LYS A 313 9.75 -10.84 -3.55
N ASP A 314 8.68 -11.53 -3.96
CA ASP A 314 7.47 -10.89 -4.52
C ASP A 314 6.76 -10.02 -3.46
N TYR A 315 6.52 -10.56 -2.27
CA TYR A 315 5.84 -9.80 -1.21
C TYR A 315 6.70 -8.70 -0.61
N GLU A 316 8.02 -8.84 -0.57
CA GLU A 316 8.90 -7.72 -0.23
C GLU A 316 8.72 -6.55 -1.20
N ALA A 317 8.63 -6.82 -2.51
CA ALA A 317 8.39 -5.77 -3.50
C ALA A 317 7.01 -5.12 -3.31
N LYS A 318 5.97 -5.93 -3.07
CA LYS A 318 4.60 -5.43 -2.79
C LYS A 318 4.55 -4.59 -1.51
N ILE A 319 5.21 -5.03 -0.43
CA ILE A 319 5.26 -4.30 0.85
C ILE A 319 6.01 -2.99 0.68
N LYS A 320 7.14 -2.97 -0.06
CA LYS A 320 7.85 -1.73 -0.38
C LYS A 320 6.99 -0.73 -1.17
N ALA A 321 6.06 -1.23 -1.99
CA ALA A 321 5.15 -0.41 -2.79
C ALA A 321 3.84 -0.03 -2.06
N ALA A 322 3.63 -0.48 -0.82
CA ALA A 322 2.39 -0.25 -0.10
C ALA A 322 2.13 1.25 0.12
N ALA A 323 0.88 1.67 -0.13
CA ALA A 323 0.49 3.09 -0.04
C ALA A 323 0.23 3.56 1.40
N ASN A 324 -0.03 2.65 2.33
CA ASN A 324 -0.36 2.95 3.72
C ASN A 324 -0.09 1.73 4.63
N ALA A 325 -0.17 1.95 5.94
CA ALA A 325 0.14 0.93 6.95
C ALA A 325 -0.81 -0.28 6.90
N ASP A 326 -2.09 -0.08 6.61
CA ASP A 326 -3.08 -1.17 6.54
C ASP A 326 -2.78 -2.13 5.38
N ALA A 327 -2.34 -1.59 4.24
CA ALA A 327 -1.89 -2.39 3.11
C ALA A 327 -0.66 -3.24 3.47
N VAL A 328 0.29 -2.70 4.25
CA VAL A 328 1.45 -3.48 4.74
C VAL A 328 0.97 -4.65 5.61
N VAL A 329 0.10 -4.38 6.58
CA VAL A 329 -0.47 -5.40 7.49
C VAL A 329 -1.17 -6.51 6.71
N ALA A 330 -1.97 -6.16 5.69
CA ALA A 330 -2.65 -7.13 4.84
C ALA A 330 -1.66 -8.00 4.04
N LEU A 331 -0.67 -7.37 3.40
CA LEU A 331 0.35 -8.07 2.60
C LEU A 331 1.21 -9.02 3.44
N VAL A 332 1.54 -8.66 4.69
CA VAL A 332 2.26 -9.55 5.61
C VAL A 332 1.44 -10.80 5.91
N LYS A 333 0.13 -10.65 6.19
CA LYS A 333 -0.77 -11.79 6.44
C LYS A 333 -0.87 -12.71 5.21
N GLU A 334 -1.02 -12.12 4.03
CA GLU A 334 -1.08 -12.87 2.76
C GLU A 334 0.21 -13.64 2.47
N ALA A 335 1.38 -13.00 2.68
CA ALA A 335 2.68 -13.63 2.50
C ALA A 335 2.85 -14.85 3.40
N ARG A 336 2.52 -14.71 4.69
CA ARG A 336 2.58 -15.81 5.67
C ARG A 336 1.69 -16.98 5.27
N ALA A 337 0.43 -16.70 4.95
CA ALA A 337 -0.52 -17.72 4.50
C ALA A 337 -0.08 -18.42 3.19
N ALA A 338 0.67 -17.72 2.32
CA ALA A 338 1.24 -18.33 1.12
C ALA A 338 2.43 -19.26 1.45
N MET A 339 3.32 -18.85 2.36
CA MET A 339 4.48 -19.65 2.80
C MET A 339 4.05 -20.88 3.60
N ASP A 340 3.02 -20.78 4.43
CA ASP A 340 2.48 -21.88 5.25
C ASP A 340 1.94 -23.07 4.42
N LYS A 341 1.79 -22.89 3.10
CA LYS A 341 1.44 -23.97 2.17
C LYS A 341 2.60 -24.90 1.84
N TYR A 342 3.82 -24.57 2.23
CA TYR A 342 5.02 -25.35 1.91
C TYR A 342 5.59 -26.01 3.16
N LEU A 343 5.95 -27.28 3.04
CA LEU A 343 6.52 -28.04 4.15
C LEU A 343 7.87 -27.47 4.58
N THR A 344 8.02 -27.25 5.88
CA THR A 344 9.30 -26.90 6.50
C THR A 344 10.27 -28.08 6.43
N LYS A 345 11.56 -27.83 6.67
CA LYS A 345 12.61 -28.85 6.72
C LYS A 345 12.28 -30.00 7.67
N ASP A 346 11.77 -29.69 8.86
CA ASP A 346 11.40 -30.71 9.85
C ASP A 346 10.20 -31.54 9.37
N GLN A 347 9.22 -30.89 8.72
CA GLN A 347 8.08 -31.57 8.13
C GLN A 347 8.47 -32.45 6.94
N THR A 348 9.33 -31.96 6.03
CA THR A 348 9.88 -32.73 4.92
C THR A 348 10.65 -33.94 5.41
N LYS A 349 11.44 -33.80 6.49
CA LYS A 349 12.14 -34.91 7.14
C LYS A 349 11.17 -35.96 7.69
N ALA A 350 10.09 -35.53 8.34
CA ALA A 350 9.06 -36.43 8.85
C ALA A 350 8.32 -37.16 7.71
N VAL A 351 7.95 -36.45 6.65
CA VAL A 351 7.33 -37.03 5.44
C VAL A 351 8.27 -38.04 4.79
N LYS A 352 9.57 -37.72 4.65
CA LYS A 352 10.56 -38.64 4.09
C LYS A 352 10.63 -39.93 4.91
N ALA A 353 10.66 -39.86 6.24
CA ALA A 353 10.65 -41.05 7.09
C ALA A 353 9.39 -41.90 6.91
N ALA A 354 8.22 -41.27 6.72
CA ALA A 354 6.97 -41.97 6.43
C ALA A 354 7.00 -42.66 5.05
N VAL A 355 7.57 -42.00 4.04
CA VAL A 355 7.78 -42.59 2.70
C VAL A 355 8.73 -43.77 2.77
N ASP A 356 9.85 -43.64 3.50
CA ASP A 356 10.84 -44.71 3.67
C ASP A 356 10.18 -45.98 4.23
N ALA A 357 9.32 -45.83 5.25
CA ALA A 357 8.57 -46.94 5.83
C ALA A 357 7.64 -47.62 4.82
N GLN A 358 6.96 -46.86 3.95
CA GLN A 358 6.06 -47.42 2.94
C GLN A 358 6.80 -48.08 1.78
N LEU A 359 7.94 -47.53 1.35
CA LEU A 359 8.81 -48.14 0.33
C LEU A 359 9.35 -49.50 0.78
N ILE A 360 9.77 -49.62 2.05
CA ILE A 360 10.19 -50.88 2.66
C ILE A 360 9.00 -51.85 2.76
N ALA A 361 7.84 -51.39 3.25
CA ALA A 361 6.67 -52.23 3.40
C ALA A 361 6.13 -52.77 2.06
N ALA A 362 6.30 -52.01 0.97
CA ALA A 362 5.96 -52.43 -0.39
C ALA A 362 7.03 -53.34 -1.03
N GLY A 363 8.20 -53.50 -0.41
CA GLY A 363 9.33 -54.29 -0.91
C GLY A 363 10.12 -53.64 -2.06
N TYR A 364 9.84 -52.36 -2.38
CA TYR A 364 10.55 -51.64 -3.44
C TYR A 364 12.04 -51.51 -3.14
N VAL A 365 12.38 -51.35 -1.86
CA VAL A 365 13.73 -51.36 -1.30
C VAL A 365 13.83 -52.33 -0.13
N GLY A 366 15.04 -52.76 0.21
CA GLY A 366 15.29 -53.61 1.38
C GLY A 366 15.71 -52.83 2.62
N THR A 367 16.18 -53.57 3.62
CA THR A 367 16.77 -53.00 4.84
C THR A 367 18.19 -53.51 5.08
N LYS A 368 18.94 -52.72 5.84
CA LYS A 368 20.23 -53.11 6.41
C LYS A 368 20.32 -52.69 7.86
N THR A 369 21.11 -53.43 8.61
CA THR A 369 21.44 -53.12 9.99
C THR A 369 22.68 -52.26 10.01
N VAL A 370 22.59 -51.09 10.66
CA VAL A 370 23.72 -50.18 10.88
C VAL A 370 23.92 -50.04 12.38
N THR A 371 25.17 -50.11 12.81
CA THR A 371 25.57 -49.90 14.19
C THR A 371 26.28 -48.55 14.29
N GLU A 372 25.76 -47.66 15.12
CA GLU A 372 26.33 -46.33 15.36
C GLU A 372 26.71 -46.17 16.82
N GLU A 373 27.81 -45.47 17.06
CA GLU A 373 28.23 -45.05 18.40
C GLU A 373 27.69 -43.65 18.67
N ILE A 374 26.82 -43.51 19.67
CA ILE A 374 26.25 -42.24 20.10
C ILE A 374 26.95 -41.83 21.38
N THR A 375 27.50 -40.61 21.43
CA THR A 375 28.00 -40.05 22.68
C THR A 375 26.84 -39.41 23.43
N LYS A 376 26.56 -39.89 24.64
CA LYS A 376 25.55 -39.33 25.55
C LYS A 376 26.02 -37.99 26.11
N GLU A 377 25.10 -37.20 26.67
CA GLU A 377 25.38 -35.89 27.29
C GLU A 377 26.42 -35.98 28.43
N ASP A 378 26.56 -37.14 29.07
CA ASP A 378 27.56 -37.42 30.11
C ASP A 378 28.94 -37.85 29.55
N GLY A 379 29.10 -37.86 28.23
CA GLY A 379 30.34 -38.26 27.55
C GLY A 379 30.52 -39.77 27.36
N THR A 380 29.57 -40.62 27.78
CA THR A 380 29.65 -42.07 27.56
C THR A 380 29.23 -42.45 26.13
N ILE A 381 29.89 -43.46 25.56
CA ILE A 381 29.57 -43.97 24.22
C ILE A 381 28.57 -45.13 24.34
N GLU A 382 27.45 -45.02 23.64
CA GLU A 382 26.43 -46.06 23.49
C GLU A 382 26.38 -46.57 22.06
N THR A 383 26.52 -47.88 21.90
CA THR A 383 26.38 -48.53 20.60
C THR A 383 24.90 -48.82 20.32
N VAL A 384 24.32 -48.11 19.35
CA VAL A 384 22.93 -48.30 18.91
C VAL A 384 22.91 -49.02 17.59
N THR A 385 22.14 -50.11 17.54
CA THR A 385 21.86 -50.82 16.30
C THR A 385 20.52 -50.37 15.74
N LYS A 386 20.49 -49.86 14.51
CA LYS A 386 19.28 -49.40 13.82
C LYS A 386 19.09 -50.10 12.48
N THR A 387 17.84 -50.37 12.14
CA THR A 387 17.46 -50.85 10.81
C THR A 387 17.15 -49.65 9.93
N VAL A 388 17.86 -49.51 8.82
CA VAL A 388 17.68 -48.42 7.85
C VAL A 388 17.36 -48.98 6.47
N MET A 389 16.84 -48.11 5.60
CA MET A 389 16.64 -48.42 4.18
C MET A 389 17.95 -48.83 3.52
N ASP A 390 17.88 -49.84 2.65
CA ASP A 390 18.97 -50.33 1.82
C ASP A 390 18.56 -50.35 0.33
N PRO A 391 18.89 -49.29 -0.43
CA PRO A 391 18.58 -49.21 -1.86
C PRO A 391 19.28 -50.28 -2.72
N SER A 392 20.32 -50.94 -2.18
CA SER A 392 21.00 -52.04 -2.86
C SER A 392 20.23 -53.37 -2.82
N LYS A 393 19.03 -53.38 -2.23
CA LYS A 393 18.15 -54.55 -2.10
C LYS A 393 16.72 -54.16 -2.45
N GLY A 394 15.87 -55.16 -2.70
CA GLY A 394 14.45 -54.98 -3.02
C GLY A 394 14.17 -54.98 -4.52
N PHE A 395 12.91 -54.75 -4.88
CA PHE A 395 12.44 -54.92 -6.26
C PHE A 395 13.10 -53.95 -7.25
N LEU A 396 13.37 -52.69 -6.86
CA LEU A 396 13.97 -51.71 -7.76
C LEU A 396 15.39 -52.10 -8.17
N ARG A 397 16.19 -52.59 -7.22
CA ARG A 397 17.54 -53.09 -7.53
C ARG A 397 17.49 -54.33 -8.42
N SER A 398 16.64 -55.30 -8.10
CA SER A 398 16.45 -56.50 -8.94
C SER A 398 16.01 -56.14 -10.36
N TYR A 399 15.19 -55.09 -10.51
CA TYR A 399 14.80 -54.58 -11.83
C TYR A 399 15.98 -53.98 -12.60
N ALA A 400 16.82 -53.16 -11.94
CA ALA A 400 18.04 -52.62 -12.55
C ALA A 400 19.00 -53.73 -13.00
N ASP A 401 19.22 -54.75 -12.16
CA ASP A 401 20.03 -55.91 -12.54
C ASP A 401 19.42 -56.66 -13.74
N GLY A 402 18.08 -56.75 -13.81
CA GLY A 402 17.37 -57.32 -14.95
C GLY A 402 17.44 -56.49 -16.24
N VAL A 403 17.46 -55.16 -16.15
CA VAL A 403 17.71 -54.28 -17.32
C VAL A 403 19.13 -54.49 -17.84
N ALA A 404 20.13 -54.49 -16.95
CA ALA A 404 21.52 -54.74 -17.34
C ALA A 404 21.70 -56.15 -17.95
N ALA A 405 21.05 -57.18 -17.38
CA ALA A 405 21.14 -58.55 -17.90
C ALA A 405 20.49 -58.74 -19.27
N ARG A 406 19.49 -57.91 -19.64
CA ARG A 406 18.89 -57.92 -20.98
C ARG A 406 19.84 -57.41 -22.05
N ASP A 407 20.78 -56.54 -21.69
CA ASP A 407 21.87 -56.07 -22.55
C ASP A 407 23.12 -56.93 -22.35
N ASN A 408 23.08 -58.17 -22.86
CA ASN A 408 24.14 -59.16 -22.66
C ASN A 408 25.48 -58.85 -23.37
N ILE A 409 25.53 -57.76 -24.13
CA ILE A 409 26.72 -57.33 -24.88
C ILE A 409 27.52 -56.31 -24.07
N ASN A 410 26.85 -55.43 -23.32
CA ASN A 410 27.50 -54.33 -22.62
C ASN A 410 27.60 -54.56 -21.11
N THR A 411 28.55 -53.88 -20.48
CA THR A 411 28.73 -53.90 -19.02
C THR A 411 28.09 -52.67 -18.39
N TYR A 412 27.53 -52.85 -17.19
CA TYR A 412 26.99 -51.78 -16.35
C TYR A 412 27.68 -51.85 -14.98
N ALA A 413 28.38 -50.78 -14.60
CA ALA A 413 28.94 -50.66 -13.27
C ALA A 413 27.85 -50.70 -12.20
N ASP A 414 28.15 -51.28 -11.04
CA ASP A 414 27.16 -51.35 -9.94
C ASP A 414 26.74 -49.96 -9.45
N LYS A 415 27.65 -48.98 -9.50
CA LYS A 415 27.34 -47.58 -9.18
C LYS A 415 26.32 -46.98 -10.15
N THR A 416 26.33 -47.36 -11.42
CA THR A 416 25.32 -46.93 -12.41
C THR A 416 23.94 -47.42 -12.01
N LYS A 417 23.83 -48.68 -11.58
CA LYS A 417 22.57 -49.26 -11.12
C LYS A 417 22.08 -48.61 -9.82
N GLU A 418 22.99 -48.36 -8.87
CA GLU A 418 22.69 -47.67 -7.62
C GLU A 418 22.20 -46.24 -7.88
N ASP A 419 22.87 -45.48 -8.75
CA ASP A 419 22.46 -44.13 -9.14
C ASP A 419 21.09 -44.14 -9.80
N ALA A 420 20.82 -45.09 -10.69
CA ALA A 420 19.53 -45.23 -11.35
C ALA A 420 18.40 -45.58 -10.36
N VAL A 421 18.68 -46.42 -9.35
CA VAL A 421 17.72 -46.71 -8.27
C VAL A 421 17.49 -45.48 -7.39
N ASN A 422 18.55 -44.73 -7.03
CA ASN A 422 18.40 -43.51 -6.24
C ASN A 422 17.58 -42.44 -6.99
N GLN A 423 17.81 -42.27 -8.29
CA GLN A 423 16.98 -41.42 -9.15
C GLN A 423 15.52 -41.89 -9.23
N ALA A 424 15.27 -43.20 -9.18
CA ALA A 424 13.91 -43.75 -9.09
C ALA A 424 13.26 -43.48 -7.72
N LEU A 425 14.04 -43.48 -6.63
CA LEU A 425 13.55 -43.12 -5.30
C LEU A 425 13.20 -41.64 -5.19
N GLU A 426 13.99 -40.75 -5.81
CA GLU A 426 13.67 -39.33 -5.92
C GLU A 426 12.29 -39.09 -6.53
N VAL A 427 11.91 -39.83 -7.59
CA VAL A 427 10.55 -39.74 -8.18
C VAL A 427 9.45 -39.96 -7.14
N PHE A 428 9.64 -40.89 -6.21
CA PHE A 428 8.66 -41.13 -5.14
C PHE A 428 8.65 -40.00 -4.10
N TYR A 429 9.82 -39.54 -3.66
CA TYR A 429 9.90 -38.44 -2.70
C TYR A 429 9.30 -37.17 -3.29
N ASP A 430 9.61 -36.84 -4.54
CA ASP A 430 9.08 -35.67 -5.24
C ASP A 430 7.56 -35.75 -5.38
N ALA A 431 7.02 -36.91 -5.76
CA ALA A 431 5.58 -37.11 -5.90
C ALA A 431 4.81 -36.94 -4.58
N VAL A 432 5.39 -37.38 -3.46
CA VAL A 432 4.78 -37.22 -2.13
C VAL A 432 4.96 -35.78 -1.63
N ASN A 433 6.16 -35.20 -1.75
CA ASN A 433 6.44 -33.83 -1.34
C ASN A 433 5.61 -32.82 -2.15
N ALA A 434 5.30 -33.09 -3.41
CA ALA A 434 4.42 -32.27 -4.24
C ALA A 434 3.01 -32.09 -3.66
N LYS A 435 2.58 -32.95 -2.72
CA LYS A 435 1.30 -32.77 -2.00
C LYS A 435 1.35 -31.69 -0.91
N GLN A 436 2.55 -31.28 -0.50
CA GLN A 436 2.79 -30.28 0.54
C GLN A 436 1.97 -30.51 1.83
N ASN A 437 1.87 -31.77 2.26
CA ASN A 437 1.07 -32.15 3.42
C ASN A 437 1.87 -33.05 4.37
N ALA A 438 2.17 -32.53 5.57
CA ALA A 438 2.91 -33.24 6.61
C ALA A 438 2.13 -34.42 7.21
N ASN A 439 0.80 -34.41 7.09
CA ASN A 439 -0.12 -35.31 7.80
C ASN A 439 -0.72 -36.39 6.89
N LEU A 440 -0.06 -36.73 5.77
CA LEU A 440 -0.49 -37.81 4.88
C LEU A 440 -0.53 -39.15 5.62
N LYS A 441 -1.63 -39.88 5.46
CA LYS A 441 -1.79 -41.22 6.01
C LYS A 441 -0.96 -42.22 5.21
N ALA A 442 -0.55 -43.31 5.85
CA ALA A 442 0.20 -44.39 5.20
C ALA A 442 -0.50 -44.94 3.94
N SER A 443 -1.84 -45.02 3.95
CA SER A 443 -2.63 -45.45 2.79
C SER A 443 -2.54 -44.48 1.60
N GLU A 444 -2.47 -43.17 1.87
CA GLU A 444 -2.37 -42.13 0.85
C GLU A 444 -0.96 -42.11 0.25
N ILE A 445 0.07 -42.23 1.09
CA ILE A 445 1.45 -42.39 0.63
C ILE A 445 1.56 -43.62 -0.28
N LYS A 446 1.05 -44.78 0.16
CA LYS A 446 1.07 -46.02 -0.65
C LYS A 446 0.38 -45.87 -2.01
N ALA A 447 -0.73 -45.12 -2.08
CA ALA A 447 -1.40 -44.84 -3.35
C ALA A 447 -0.50 -44.01 -4.27
N ILE A 448 0.10 -42.92 -3.76
CA ILE A 448 1.03 -42.07 -4.52
C ILE A 448 2.23 -42.88 -5.04
N LEU A 449 2.82 -43.74 -4.20
CA LEU A 449 3.92 -44.62 -4.61
C LEU A 449 3.50 -45.54 -5.77
N SER A 450 2.30 -46.11 -5.70
CA SER A 450 1.79 -47.01 -6.74
C SER A 450 1.55 -46.29 -8.06
N GLU A 451 0.99 -45.07 -8.00
CA GLU A 451 0.74 -44.22 -9.18
C GLU A 451 2.04 -43.81 -9.89
N ASN A 452 3.12 -43.60 -9.14
CA ASN A 452 4.40 -43.12 -9.67
C ASN A 452 5.40 -44.24 -9.97
N TYR A 453 5.03 -45.51 -9.76
CA TYR A 453 5.92 -46.66 -9.93
C TYR A 453 6.45 -46.78 -11.37
N ALA A 454 5.60 -46.54 -12.38
CA ALA A 454 6.03 -46.58 -13.78
C ALA A 454 7.07 -45.50 -14.12
N ALA A 455 6.91 -44.28 -13.58
CA ALA A 455 7.87 -43.20 -13.78
C ALA A 455 9.21 -43.48 -13.08
N ALA A 456 9.16 -44.11 -11.90
CA ALA A 456 10.36 -44.55 -11.20
C ALA A 456 11.12 -45.63 -12.00
N LEU A 457 10.42 -46.63 -12.57
CA LEU A 457 11.07 -47.63 -13.42
C LEU A 457 11.70 -47.03 -14.68
N ALA A 458 11.07 -46.01 -15.28
CA ALA A 458 11.62 -45.33 -16.44
C ALA A 458 13.00 -44.68 -16.18
N LYS A 459 13.28 -44.25 -14.94
CA LYS A 459 14.64 -43.78 -14.55
C LYS A 459 15.66 -44.91 -14.60
N ILE A 460 15.27 -46.12 -14.19
CA ILE A 460 16.11 -47.30 -14.25
C ILE A 460 16.31 -47.76 -15.70
N ASP A 461 15.26 -47.75 -16.52
CA ASP A 461 15.34 -48.11 -17.94
C ASP A 461 16.24 -47.15 -18.75
N ALA A 462 16.36 -45.89 -18.31
CA ALA A 462 17.20 -44.88 -18.96
C ALA A 462 18.70 -45.01 -18.65
N MET A 463 19.11 -45.91 -17.75
CA MET A 463 20.51 -46.08 -17.41
C MET A 463 21.32 -46.53 -18.64
N LYS A 464 22.54 -46.02 -18.76
CA LYS A 464 23.40 -46.28 -19.92
C LYS A 464 24.50 -47.27 -19.56
N ALA A 465 24.85 -48.14 -20.51
CA ALA A 465 26.02 -48.99 -20.42
C ALA A 465 27.32 -48.17 -20.26
N ASP A 466 28.34 -48.79 -19.67
CA ASP A 466 29.66 -48.20 -19.45
C ASP A 466 30.32 -47.68 -20.74
N SER A 467 30.15 -48.41 -21.84
CA SER A 467 30.66 -48.04 -23.18
C SER A 467 29.99 -46.78 -23.72
N VAL A 468 28.67 -46.63 -23.50
CA VAL A 468 27.91 -45.46 -23.92
C VAL A 468 28.23 -44.25 -23.04
N LEU A 469 28.35 -44.44 -21.71
CA LEU A 469 28.79 -43.38 -20.81
C LEU A 469 30.18 -42.85 -21.18
N ALA A 470 31.12 -43.74 -21.52
CA ALA A 470 32.45 -43.35 -21.99
C ALA A 470 32.38 -42.54 -23.29
N ALA A 471 31.49 -42.90 -24.23
CA ALA A 471 31.29 -42.15 -25.47
C ALA A 471 30.66 -40.75 -25.21
N GLU A 472 29.70 -40.63 -24.29
CA GLU A 472 29.14 -39.33 -23.91
C GLU A 472 30.19 -38.44 -23.22
N ALA A 473 31.00 -39.01 -22.32
CA ALA A 473 32.10 -38.29 -21.68
C ALA A 473 33.11 -37.77 -22.71
N GLN A 474 33.41 -38.57 -23.75
CA GLN A 474 34.30 -38.20 -24.84
C GLN A 474 33.75 -37.01 -25.66
N LYS A 475 32.44 -36.97 -25.95
CA LYS A 475 31.82 -35.83 -26.64
C LYS A 475 32.00 -34.53 -25.86
N VAL A 476 31.84 -34.57 -24.53
CA VAL A 476 32.05 -33.39 -23.68
C VAL A 476 33.54 -33.00 -23.70
N PHE A 477 34.45 -33.96 -23.60
CA PHE A 477 35.89 -33.68 -23.72
C PHE A 477 36.25 -33.04 -25.06
N ASP A 478 35.73 -33.54 -26.18
CA ASP A 478 35.99 -33.01 -27.52
C ASP A 478 35.45 -31.57 -27.65
N ALA A 479 34.28 -31.31 -27.07
CA ALA A 479 33.71 -29.96 -26.99
C ALA A 479 34.60 -29.01 -26.15
N ILE A 480 35.11 -29.47 -25.00
CA ILE A 480 36.06 -28.70 -24.17
C ILE A 480 37.34 -28.41 -24.97
N LYS A 481 37.86 -29.39 -25.72
CA LYS A 481 39.07 -29.24 -26.52
C LYS A 481 38.89 -28.27 -27.69
N ALA A 482 37.69 -28.16 -28.23
CA ALA A 482 37.36 -27.25 -29.33
C ALA A 482 37.18 -25.79 -28.88
N LEU A 483 37.09 -25.53 -27.57
CA LEU A 483 36.97 -24.16 -27.06
C LEU A 483 38.20 -23.31 -27.41
N PRO A 484 38.03 -21.99 -27.61
CA PRO A 484 39.16 -21.09 -27.80
C PRO A 484 40.15 -21.17 -26.63
N GLY A 485 41.45 -21.06 -26.92
CA GLY A 485 42.50 -21.08 -25.89
C GLY A 485 42.51 -19.87 -24.95
N THR A 486 41.68 -18.86 -25.21
CA THR A 486 41.53 -17.67 -24.37
C THR A 486 40.06 -17.31 -24.22
N ALA A 487 39.56 -17.36 -22.98
CA ALA A 487 38.21 -16.97 -22.62
C ALA A 487 38.09 -15.44 -22.55
N THR A 488 37.14 -14.89 -23.31
CA THR A 488 36.85 -13.46 -23.46
C THR A 488 35.34 -13.22 -23.46
N LEU A 489 34.88 -11.98 -23.32
CA LEU A 489 33.43 -11.71 -23.37
C LEU A 489 32.81 -11.94 -24.75
N GLU A 490 33.60 -11.89 -25.82
CA GLU A 490 33.13 -12.11 -27.19
C GLU A 490 32.71 -13.57 -27.44
N ASN A 491 33.44 -14.52 -26.85
CA ASN A 491 33.21 -15.96 -27.02
C ASN A 491 32.51 -16.61 -25.81
N LYS A 492 31.89 -15.81 -24.93
CA LYS A 492 31.24 -16.32 -23.71
C LYS A 492 30.18 -17.39 -23.96
N ALA A 493 29.43 -17.28 -25.06
CA ALA A 493 28.35 -18.21 -25.40
C ALA A 493 28.86 -19.64 -25.61
N ASP A 494 30.04 -19.80 -26.20
CA ASP A 494 30.64 -21.11 -26.48
C ASP A 494 31.01 -21.82 -25.17
N TYR A 495 31.63 -21.12 -24.21
CA TYR A 495 31.98 -21.69 -22.91
C TYR A 495 30.75 -22.10 -22.11
N LEU A 496 29.70 -21.28 -22.11
CA LEU A 496 28.45 -21.59 -21.40
C LEU A 496 27.69 -22.75 -22.04
N ALA A 497 27.75 -22.90 -23.36
CA ALA A 497 27.18 -24.06 -24.05
C ALA A 497 27.89 -25.35 -23.67
N VAL A 498 29.23 -25.36 -23.64
CA VAL A 498 30.00 -26.55 -23.24
C VAL A 498 29.84 -26.86 -21.75
N GLN A 499 29.76 -25.83 -20.90
CA GLN A 499 29.42 -25.99 -19.49
C GLN A 499 28.07 -26.68 -19.30
N LYS A 500 27.06 -26.28 -20.09
CA LYS A 500 25.75 -26.93 -20.06
C LYS A 500 25.83 -28.40 -20.50
N MET A 501 26.60 -28.72 -21.54
CA MET A 501 26.83 -30.11 -21.95
C MET A 501 27.47 -30.96 -20.84
N TYR A 502 28.42 -30.38 -20.10
CA TYR A 502 29.07 -31.07 -18.98
C TYR A 502 28.11 -31.30 -17.80
N GLU A 503 27.23 -30.34 -17.50
CA GLU A 503 26.16 -30.50 -16.50
C GLU A 503 25.17 -31.59 -16.89
N ASP A 504 24.71 -31.58 -18.15
CA ASP A 504 23.79 -32.59 -18.68
C ASP A 504 24.40 -34.01 -18.61
N TYR A 505 25.72 -34.12 -18.84
CA TYR A 505 26.44 -35.39 -18.66
C TYR A 505 26.48 -35.85 -17.19
N GLN A 506 26.80 -34.94 -16.26
CA GLN A 506 26.90 -35.27 -14.83
C GLN A 506 25.57 -35.74 -14.23
N ALA A 507 24.43 -35.38 -14.83
CA ALA A 507 23.11 -35.84 -14.41
C ALA A 507 22.81 -37.31 -14.79
N LEU A 508 23.59 -37.92 -15.68
CA LEU A 508 23.41 -39.33 -16.07
C LEU A 508 23.80 -40.29 -14.92
N ALA A 509 22.98 -41.32 -14.70
CA ALA A 509 23.31 -42.38 -13.75
C ALA A 509 24.66 -43.01 -14.09
N GLY A 510 25.56 -43.10 -13.09
CA GLY A 510 26.90 -43.66 -13.28
C GLY A 510 27.94 -42.74 -13.91
N ALA A 511 27.63 -41.47 -14.22
CA ALA A 511 28.58 -40.51 -14.82
C ALA A 511 29.90 -40.38 -14.01
N SER A 512 29.81 -40.48 -12.68
CA SER A 512 30.98 -40.47 -11.78
C SER A 512 31.98 -41.62 -12.03
N THR A 513 31.56 -42.72 -12.65
CA THR A 513 32.44 -43.85 -13.01
C THR A 513 33.25 -43.60 -14.27
N LYS A 514 32.92 -42.53 -15.03
CA LYS A 514 33.55 -42.14 -16.30
C LYS A 514 33.81 -40.62 -16.27
N PRO A 515 34.83 -40.14 -15.53
CA PRO A 515 35.09 -38.70 -15.42
C PRO A 515 35.49 -38.09 -16.76
N VAL A 516 35.03 -36.87 -17.03
CA VAL A 516 35.39 -36.10 -18.23
C VAL A 516 36.79 -35.49 -18.04
N ALA A 517 37.72 -35.81 -18.93
CA ALA A 517 39.03 -35.17 -18.94
C ALA A 517 38.89 -33.66 -19.25
N ASN A 518 39.83 -32.84 -18.77
CA ASN A 518 39.82 -31.37 -18.90
C ASN A 518 38.61 -30.64 -18.27
N ALA A 519 37.78 -31.29 -17.45
CA ALA A 519 36.70 -30.60 -16.73
C ALA A 519 37.21 -29.44 -15.84
N GLY A 520 38.41 -29.58 -15.25
CA GLY A 520 39.06 -28.50 -14.50
C GLY A 520 39.44 -27.29 -15.36
N LEU A 521 39.78 -27.50 -16.64
CA LEU A 521 40.07 -26.43 -17.59
C LEU A 521 38.79 -25.67 -17.98
N LEU A 522 37.70 -26.40 -18.24
CA LEU A 522 36.39 -25.80 -18.49
C LEU A 522 35.95 -24.93 -17.31
N SER A 523 36.08 -25.42 -16.08
CA SER A 523 35.79 -24.66 -14.86
C SER A 523 36.60 -23.36 -14.80
N ALA A 524 37.91 -23.42 -15.06
CA ALA A 524 38.76 -22.22 -15.10
C ALA A 524 38.32 -21.21 -16.17
N TYR A 525 37.92 -21.67 -17.36
CA TYR A 525 37.40 -20.78 -18.41
C TYR A 525 36.06 -20.13 -18.03
N VAL A 526 35.12 -20.89 -17.49
CA VAL A 526 33.82 -20.34 -17.05
C VAL A 526 34.03 -19.33 -15.92
N THR A 527 34.88 -19.63 -14.94
CA THR A 527 35.27 -18.67 -13.90
C THR A 527 35.89 -17.39 -14.47
N ARG A 528 36.74 -17.50 -15.51
CA ARG A 528 37.32 -16.34 -16.21
C ARG A 528 36.22 -15.49 -16.87
N ILE A 529 35.27 -16.09 -17.58
CA ILE A 529 34.14 -15.39 -18.22
C ILE A 529 33.29 -14.65 -17.18
N ILE A 530 32.92 -15.33 -16.10
CA ILE A 530 32.16 -14.75 -14.98
C ILE A 530 32.88 -13.52 -14.43
N ASN A 531 34.18 -13.63 -14.15
CA ASN A 531 34.97 -12.53 -13.60
C ASN A 531 35.12 -11.35 -14.57
N LEU A 532 35.24 -11.60 -15.88
CA LEU A 532 35.32 -10.54 -16.88
C LEU A 532 34.01 -9.75 -16.97
N GLU A 533 32.86 -10.44 -16.92
CA GLU A 533 31.56 -9.77 -17.03
C GLU A 533 31.22 -9.02 -15.74
N LYS A 534 31.60 -9.58 -14.58
CA LYS A 534 31.57 -8.88 -13.29
C LYS A 534 32.36 -7.56 -13.34
N ALA A 535 33.62 -7.62 -13.79
CA ALA A 535 34.48 -6.44 -13.87
C ALA A 535 33.93 -5.38 -14.85
N ALA A 536 33.33 -5.80 -15.97
CA ALA A 536 32.70 -4.89 -16.91
C ALA A 536 31.48 -4.17 -16.30
N ALA A 537 30.63 -4.88 -15.56
CA ALA A 537 29.50 -4.29 -14.84
C ALA A 537 29.98 -3.33 -13.74
N GLU A 538 30.97 -3.72 -12.93
CA GLU A 538 31.56 -2.86 -11.90
C GLU A 538 32.19 -1.58 -12.49
N ALA A 539 32.81 -1.66 -13.67
CA ALA A 539 33.39 -0.51 -14.35
C ALA A 539 32.34 0.53 -14.77
N LEU A 540 31.16 0.10 -15.22
CA LEU A 540 30.05 1.00 -15.56
C LEU A 540 29.54 1.76 -14.33
N VAL A 541 29.41 1.08 -13.18
CA VAL A 541 29.01 1.73 -11.93
C VAL A 541 30.08 2.71 -11.44
N ASN A 542 31.35 2.32 -11.49
CA ASN A 542 32.46 3.18 -11.08
C ASN A 542 32.67 4.41 -11.98
N ALA A 543 32.14 4.37 -13.22
CA ALA A 543 32.18 5.50 -14.15
C ALA A 543 31.08 6.54 -13.88
N LEU A 544 30.09 6.25 -13.00
CA LEU A 544 29.03 7.18 -12.68
C LEU A 544 29.59 8.44 -11.98
N PRO A 545 29.08 9.64 -12.30
CA PRO A 545 29.55 10.86 -11.68
C PRO A 545 29.15 10.91 -10.19
N ARG A 546 29.98 11.59 -9.39
CA ARG A 546 29.74 11.76 -7.95
C ARG A 546 28.46 12.57 -7.65
N THR A 547 28.10 13.49 -8.53
CA THR A 547 26.86 14.27 -8.46
C THR A 547 26.00 13.92 -9.66
N ILE A 548 24.91 13.21 -9.42
CA ILE A 548 23.98 12.80 -10.45
C ILE A 548 23.03 13.95 -10.79
N THR A 549 22.82 14.13 -12.09
CA THR A 549 21.88 15.08 -12.68
C THR A 549 20.96 14.38 -13.68
N ILE A 550 19.95 15.07 -14.19
CA ILE A 550 19.04 14.54 -15.20
C ILE A 550 19.80 14.13 -16.49
N ALA A 551 20.97 14.73 -16.77
CA ALA A 551 21.79 14.39 -17.93
C ALA A 551 22.45 13.00 -17.82
N ASP A 552 22.59 12.46 -16.61
CA ASP A 552 23.29 11.20 -16.35
C ASP A 552 22.37 9.97 -16.48
N LYS A 553 21.09 10.17 -16.85
CA LYS A 553 20.06 9.13 -16.92
C LYS A 553 20.52 7.88 -17.69
N ALA A 554 21.05 8.07 -18.89
CA ALA A 554 21.48 6.95 -19.73
C ALA A 554 22.65 6.15 -19.12
N ALA A 555 23.54 6.80 -18.37
CA ALA A 555 24.67 6.13 -17.72
C ALA A 555 24.20 5.28 -16.53
N VAL A 556 23.28 5.80 -15.72
CA VAL A 556 22.69 5.08 -14.58
C VAL A 556 21.90 3.86 -15.06
N GLU A 557 21.05 4.01 -16.08
CA GLU A 557 20.28 2.91 -16.65
C GLU A 557 21.19 1.81 -17.25
N ALA A 558 22.28 2.19 -17.92
CA ALA A 558 23.25 1.24 -18.46
C ALA A 558 23.99 0.46 -17.36
N ALA A 559 24.34 1.11 -16.25
CA ALA A 559 25.00 0.48 -15.11
C ALA A 559 24.08 -0.55 -14.43
N ARG A 560 22.80 -0.22 -14.22
CA ARG A 560 21.80 -1.17 -13.69
C ARG A 560 21.60 -2.38 -14.59
N ALA A 561 21.41 -2.14 -15.88
CA ALA A 561 21.21 -3.22 -16.85
C ALA A 561 22.39 -4.22 -16.86
N ALA A 562 23.63 -3.73 -16.70
CA ALA A 562 24.81 -4.59 -16.65
C ALA A 562 24.90 -5.43 -15.36
N VAL A 563 24.54 -4.85 -14.21
CA VAL A 563 24.51 -5.58 -12.92
C VAL A 563 23.44 -6.67 -12.94
N ASP A 564 22.24 -6.36 -13.43
CA ASP A 564 21.14 -7.32 -13.49
C ASP A 564 21.47 -8.44 -14.48
N ALA A 565 22.00 -8.12 -15.66
CA ALA A 565 22.43 -9.11 -16.64
C ALA A 565 23.51 -10.07 -16.09
N TYR A 566 24.44 -9.58 -15.28
CA TYR A 566 25.44 -10.44 -14.62
C TYR A 566 24.79 -11.43 -13.65
N ALA A 567 23.85 -10.96 -12.81
CA ALA A 567 23.15 -11.82 -11.85
C ALA A 567 22.31 -12.88 -12.57
N ASP A 568 21.56 -12.49 -13.59
CA ASP A 568 20.67 -13.38 -14.36
C ASP A 568 21.47 -14.45 -15.12
N ASN A 569 22.61 -14.08 -15.72
CA ASN A 569 23.41 -15.01 -16.50
C ASN A 569 24.17 -16.03 -15.63
N TYR A 570 24.58 -15.65 -14.41
CA TYR A 570 25.59 -16.42 -13.68
C TYR A 570 25.22 -16.89 -12.28
N SER A 571 24.05 -16.51 -11.74
CA SER A 571 23.62 -16.93 -10.38
C SER A 571 23.63 -18.45 -10.14
N LYS A 572 23.36 -19.25 -11.18
CA LYS A 572 23.44 -20.73 -11.12
C LYS A 572 24.86 -21.30 -10.93
N TYR A 573 25.91 -20.50 -11.10
CA TYR A 573 27.31 -20.91 -11.00
C TYR A 573 27.98 -20.55 -9.66
N ALA A 574 27.21 -20.48 -8.57
CA ALA A 574 27.71 -20.07 -7.24
C ALA A 574 28.94 -20.88 -6.73
N GLY A 575 29.10 -22.13 -7.17
CA GLY A 575 30.27 -22.97 -6.86
C GLY A 575 31.43 -22.88 -7.86
N ALA A 576 31.29 -22.12 -8.94
CA ALA A 576 32.22 -22.07 -10.08
C ALA A 576 32.72 -20.65 -10.40
N GLY A 577 32.86 -19.81 -9.37
CA GLY A 577 33.44 -18.47 -9.47
C GLY A 577 32.44 -17.31 -9.54
N TYR A 578 31.13 -17.60 -9.59
CA TYR A 578 30.13 -16.55 -9.40
C TYR A 578 30.20 -15.97 -7.99
N SER A 579 30.18 -14.65 -7.92
CA SER A 579 30.03 -13.90 -6.68
C SER A 579 29.16 -12.68 -6.97
N PRO A 580 28.10 -12.42 -6.19
CA PRO A 580 27.23 -11.27 -6.40
C PRO A 580 28.03 -9.95 -6.38
N ILE A 581 27.61 -8.97 -7.17
CA ILE A 581 28.17 -7.62 -7.13
C ILE A 581 27.63 -6.91 -5.90
N THR A 582 28.44 -6.82 -4.85
CA THR A 582 28.10 -6.13 -3.60
C THR A 582 28.92 -4.86 -3.39
N THR A 583 30.15 -4.82 -3.91
CA THR A 583 31.11 -3.72 -3.70
C THR A 583 30.61 -2.36 -4.17
N VAL A 584 29.95 -2.31 -5.32
CA VAL A 584 29.50 -1.06 -5.97
C VAL A 584 27.98 -0.89 -5.96
N LEU A 585 27.24 -1.86 -5.41
CA LEU A 585 25.78 -1.87 -5.47
C LEU A 585 25.17 -0.67 -4.73
N THR A 586 25.71 -0.32 -3.57
CA THR A 586 25.28 0.86 -2.80
C THR A 586 25.53 2.17 -3.55
N THR A 587 26.57 2.22 -4.39
CA THR A 587 26.87 3.39 -5.24
C THR A 587 25.85 3.51 -6.36
N LEU A 588 25.48 2.39 -6.99
CA LEU A 588 24.45 2.34 -8.02
C LEU A 588 23.07 2.76 -7.47
N GLU A 589 22.66 2.18 -6.33
CA GLU A 589 21.37 2.50 -5.69
C GLU A 589 21.28 3.97 -5.26
N ALA A 590 22.38 4.54 -4.75
CA ALA A 590 22.46 5.96 -4.45
C ALA A 590 22.33 6.83 -5.71
N ALA A 591 22.95 6.41 -6.82
CA ALA A 591 22.88 7.13 -8.09
C ALA A 591 21.47 7.11 -8.69
N GLU A 592 20.80 5.96 -8.68
CA GLU A 592 19.39 5.81 -9.12
C GLU A 592 18.44 6.68 -8.29
N THR A 593 18.63 6.66 -6.97
CA THR A 593 17.84 7.50 -6.04
C THR A 593 18.08 8.99 -6.31
N ALA A 594 19.33 9.39 -6.52
CA ALA A 594 19.68 10.78 -6.83
C ALA A 594 19.08 11.24 -8.18
N LEU A 595 19.13 10.38 -9.21
CA LEU A 595 18.52 10.66 -10.50
C LEU A 595 16.99 10.83 -10.40
N SER A 596 16.32 9.87 -9.75
CA SER A 596 14.87 9.91 -9.50
C SER A 596 14.47 11.20 -8.78
N ASN A 597 15.19 11.57 -7.72
CA ASN A 597 14.93 12.80 -6.97
C ASN A 597 15.17 14.05 -7.83
N ALA A 598 16.24 14.10 -8.62
CA ALA A 598 16.53 15.23 -9.51
C ALA A 598 15.42 15.43 -10.54
N MET A 599 14.88 14.34 -11.12
CA MET A 599 13.77 14.42 -12.06
C MET A 599 12.48 14.91 -11.38
N LYS A 600 12.10 14.35 -10.22
CA LYS A 600 10.91 14.79 -9.46
C LYS A 600 11.02 16.24 -8.98
N ALA A 601 12.20 16.69 -8.58
CA ALA A 601 12.46 18.07 -8.20
C ALA A 601 12.27 19.04 -9.38
N ASP A 602 12.72 18.66 -10.58
CA ASP A 602 12.48 19.47 -11.78
C ASP A 602 10.98 19.57 -12.11
N VAL A 603 10.24 18.47 -12.00
CA VAL A 603 8.77 18.47 -12.15
C VAL A 603 8.12 19.42 -11.14
N ALA A 604 8.38 19.23 -9.86
CA ALA A 604 7.81 20.05 -8.79
C ALA A 604 8.12 21.54 -8.99
N LYS A 605 9.37 21.87 -9.32
CA LYS A 605 9.81 23.24 -9.58
C LYS A 605 9.04 23.88 -10.74
N LYS A 606 8.88 23.16 -11.87
CA LYS A 606 8.14 23.70 -13.03
C LYS A 606 6.66 23.90 -12.72
N ILE A 607 6.02 22.97 -12.01
CA ILE A 607 4.61 23.09 -11.61
C ILE A 607 4.41 24.22 -10.59
N ALA A 608 5.28 24.31 -9.58
CA ALA A 608 5.22 25.34 -8.56
C ALA A 608 5.35 26.75 -9.17
N ALA A 609 6.19 26.91 -10.20
CA ALA A 609 6.38 28.16 -10.93
C ALA A 609 5.17 28.59 -11.79
N LEU A 610 4.19 27.72 -12.02
CA LEU A 610 2.98 28.10 -12.76
C LEU A 610 2.18 29.15 -11.97
N PRO A 611 1.63 30.18 -12.63
CA PRO A 611 0.79 31.16 -11.95
C PRO A 611 -0.50 30.53 -11.42
N GLU A 612 -1.09 31.14 -10.39
CA GLU A 612 -2.35 30.68 -9.80
C GLU A 612 -3.53 30.87 -10.76
N VAL A 613 -3.49 31.93 -11.59
CA VAL A 613 -4.43 32.18 -12.67
C VAL A 613 -3.73 31.91 -14.00
N ILE A 614 -4.16 30.86 -14.70
CA ILE A 614 -3.56 30.41 -15.96
C ILE A 614 -4.17 31.16 -17.15
N THR A 615 -3.31 31.65 -18.04
CA THR A 615 -3.67 32.36 -19.26
C THR A 615 -3.00 31.74 -20.49
N ILE A 616 -3.38 32.15 -21.70
CA ILE A 616 -2.78 31.63 -22.95
C ILE A 616 -1.26 31.90 -23.02
N ALA A 617 -0.78 32.97 -22.38
CA ALA A 617 0.66 33.30 -22.35
C ALA A 617 1.48 32.24 -21.59
N ASP A 618 0.86 31.46 -20.71
CA ASP A 618 1.53 30.46 -19.87
C ASP A 618 1.68 29.09 -20.58
N LYS A 619 1.24 28.98 -21.83
CA LYS A 619 1.21 27.71 -22.59
C LYS A 619 2.56 27.00 -22.64
N GLU A 620 3.65 27.74 -22.85
CA GLU A 620 4.99 27.16 -22.88
C GLU A 620 5.42 26.60 -21.51
N ALA A 621 5.11 27.33 -20.43
CA ALA A 621 5.42 26.89 -19.07
C ALA A 621 4.63 25.64 -18.67
N VAL A 622 3.34 25.57 -19.00
CA VAL A 622 2.49 24.39 -18.75
C VAL A 622 2.98 23.19 -19.55
N ASN A 623 3.30 23.38 -20.84
CA ASN A 623 3.84 22.29 -21.67
C ASN A 623 5.20 21.79 -21.16
N ALA A 624 6.07 22.67 -20.66
CA ALA A 624 7.33 22.28 -20.06
C ALA A 624 7.14 21.48 -18.76
N ALA A 625 6.20 21.90 -17.90
CA ALA A 625 5.85 21.15 -16.69
C ALA A 625 5.27 19.77 -17.02
N LYS A 626 4.37 19.70 -18.01
CA LYS A 626 3.81 18.44 -18.50
C LYS A 626 4.89 17.51 -19.07
N ALA A 627 5.78 18.01 -19.90
CA ALA A 627 6.86 17.21 -20.48
C ALA A 627 7.82 16.65 -19.42
N ALA A 628 8.13 17.44 -18.37
CA ALA A 628 8.93 16.97 -17.25
C ALA A 628 8.21 15.84 -16.48
N TYR A 629 6.91 16.00 -16.20
CA TYR A 629 6.10 14.97 -15.54
C TYR A 629 6.01 13.69 -16.40
N ASP A 630 5.76 13.82 -17.71
CA ASP A 630 5.65 12.70 -18.63
C ASP A 630 6.97 11.91 -18.77
N ALA A 631 8.12 12.55 -18.54
CA ALA A 631 9.45 11.94 -18.60
C ALA A 631 9.83 11.10 -17.37
N LEU A 632 9.08 11.21 -16.27
CA LEU A 632 9.23 10.34 -15.10
C LEU A 632 8.93 8.88 -15.46
N SER A 633 9.62 7.95 -14.79
CA SER A 633 9.28 6.52 -14.85
C SER A 633 7.88 6.29 -14.26
N ASP A 634 7.22 5.18 -14.58
CA ASP A 634 5.89 4.88 -14.03
C ASP A 634 5.92 4.78 -12.50
N ALA A 635 6.99 4.21 -11.94
CA ALA A 635 7.21 4.15 -10.50
C ALA A 635 7.40 5.56 -9.90
N ASP A 636 8.14 6.44 -10.57
CA ASP A 636 8.33 7.82 -10.12
C ASP A 636 7.06 8.67 -10.25
N LYS A 637 6.24 8.46 -11.29
CA LYS A 637 4.92 9.10 -11.43
C LYS A 637 4.01 8.69 -10.30
N ALA A 638 3.87 7.39 -10.06
CA ALA A 638 3.05 6.88 -8.96
C ALA A 638 3.52 7.43 -7.60
N ALA A 639 4.84 7.47 -7.36
CA ALA A 639 5.40 8.08 -6.17
C ALA A 639 5.14 9.59 -6.10
N PHE A 640 5.28 10.32 -7.21
CA PHE A 640 5.04 11.76 -7.27
C PHE A 640 3.56 12.12 -7.09
N ASP A 641 2.65 11.36 -7.70
CA ASP A 641 1.20 11.54 -7.55
C ASP A 641 0.76 11.36 -6.10
N ARG A 642 1.33 10.35 -5.43
CA ARG A 642 1.10 10.10 -4.01
C ARG A 642 1.74 11.19 -3.14
N ASP A 643 3.01 11.50 -3.36
CA ASP A 643 3.82 12.34 -2.49
C ASP A 643 3.63 13.85 -2.78
N SER A 644 2.95 14.23 -3.88
CA SER A 644 2.82 15.62 -4.37
C SER A 644 1.49 15.90 -5.07
N ALA A 645 0.40 15.27 -4.60
CA ALA A 645 -0.95 15.35 -5.18
C ALA A 645 -1.44 16.79 -5.49
N ALA A 646 -1.14 17.77 -4.63
CA ALA A 646 -1.55 19.16 -4.85
C ALA A 646 -0.86 19.80 -6.06
N LEU A 647 0.41 19.47 -6.31
CA LEU A 647 1.12 19.90 -7.52
C LEU A 647 0.53 19.22 -8.76
N VAL A 648 0.23 17.93 -8.68
CA VAL A 648 -0.42 17.21 -9.80
C VAL A 648 -1.77 17.83 -10.15
N ALA A 649 -2.63 18.08 -9.15
CA ALA A 649 -3.91 18.75 -9.36
C ALA A 649 -3.75 20.17 -9.97
N LYS A 650 -2.71 20.91 -9.56
CA LYS A 650 -2.38 22.22 -10.15
C LYS A 650 -2.00 22.09 -11.64
N LEU A 651 -1.18 21.11 -11.99
CA LEU A 651 -0.80 20.85 -13.40
C LEU A 651 -2.01 20.45 -14.24
N GLU A 652 -2.85 19.54 -13.75
CA GLU A 652 -4.07 19.10 -14.44
C GLU A 652 -5.05 20.26 -14.68
N LEU A 653 -5.25 21.10 -13.66
CA LEU A 653 -6.10 22.28 -13.78
C LEU A 653 -5.55 23.28 -14.80
N ALA A 654 -4.22 23.48 -14.81
CA ALA A 654 -3.56 24.36 -15.77
C ALA A 654 -3.72 23.87 -17.22
N ILE A 655 -3.52 22.56 -17.46
CA ILE A 655 -3.74 21.93 -18.76
C ILE A 655 -5.19 22.14 -19.22
N LYS A 656 -6.16 21.79 -18.35
CA LYS A 656 -7.59 21.91 -18.66
C LYS A 656 -8.02 23.35 -18.94
N THR A 657 -7.40 24.32 -18.24
CA THR A 657 -7.67 25.75 -18.45
C THR A 657 -7.21 26.20 -19.83
N LEU A 658 -6.02 25.78 -20.25
CA LEU A 658 -5.51 26.10 -21.59
C LEU A 658 -6.30 25.42 -22.71
N GLU A 659 -6.69 24.15 -22.53
CA GLU A 659 -7.54 23.44 -23.48
C GLU A 659 -8.88 24.15 -23.66
N LYS A 660 -9.52 24.59 -22.57
CA LYS A 660 -10.75 25.36 -22.62
C LYS A 660 -10.54 26.70 -23.34
N ALA A 661 -9.46 27.42 -23.05
CA ALA A 661 -9.14 28.69 -23.70
C ALA A 661 -8.91 28.53 -25.21
N ASP A 662 -8.25 27.45 -25.64
CA ASP A 662 -8.06 27.12 -27.07
C ASP A 662 -9.40 26.86 -27.77
N VAL A 663 -10.27 26.05 -27.17
CA VAL A 663 -11.61 25.77 -27.70
C VAL A 663 -12.45 27.04 -27.79
N GLU A 664 -12.49 27.87 -26.73
CA GLU A 664 -13.19 29.15 -26.75
C GLU A 664 -12.63 30.11 -27.81
N GLY A 665 -11.30 30.14 -27.99
CA GLY A 665 -10.65 30.90 -29.04
C GLY A 665 -11.10 30.47 -30.44
N ARG A 666 -11.16 29.16 -30.69
CA ARG A 666 -11.65 28.59 -31.95
C ARG A 666 -13.12 28.89 -32.19
N ILE A 667 -13.97 28.81 -31.16
CA ILE A 667 -15.39 29.17 -31.25
C ILE A 667 -15.54 30.65 -31.61
N LYS A 668 -14.85 31.56 -30.90
CA LYS A 668 -14.87 32.99 -31.19
C LYS A 668 -14.38 33.30 -32.61
N ALA A 669 -13.35 32.61 -33.09
CA ALA A 669 -12.86 32.75 -34.45
C ALA A 669 -13.96 32.40 -35.46
N VAL A 670 -14.67 31.29 -35.26
CA VAL A 670 -15.81 30.86 -36.12
C VAL A 670 -17.00 31.82 -36.03
N GLU A 671 -17.39 32.27 -34.82
CA GLU A 671 -18.51 33.20 -34.63
C GLU A 671 -18.23 34.60 -35.22
N SER A 672 -16.97 35.03 -35.18
CA SER A 672 -16.55 36.28 -35.80
C SER A 672 -16.54 36.22 -37.33
N PHE A 673 -16.52 35.01 -37.90
CA PHE A 673 -16.44 34.81 -39.34
C PHE A 673 -17.76 35.15 -40.04
N LYS A 674 -17.74 36.19 -40.86
CA LYS A 674 -18.89 36.69 -41.60
C LYS A 674 -18.56 36.81 -43.08
N ILE A 675 -19.47 36.36 -43.95
CA ILE A 675 -19.39 36.58 -45.40
C ILE A 675 -20.50 37.53 -45.83
N LYS A 676 -20.12 38.63 -46.48
CA LYS A 676 -21.07 39.56 -47.12
C LYS A 676 -20.96 39.42 -48.62
N VAL A 677 -22.08 39.13 -49.29
CA VAL A 677 -22.15 38.95 -50.74
C VAL A 677 -22.81 40.17 -51.39
N THR A 678 -22.29 40.60 -52.53
CA THR A 678 -22.90 41.63 -53.39
C THR A 678 -22.96 41.13 -54.82
N THR A 679 -24.05 41.44 -55.52
CA THR A 679 -24.23 41.06 -56.92
C THR A 679 -24.44 42.30 -57.78
N LYS A 680 -23.87 42.28 -58.98
CA LYS A 680 -24.09 43.33 -59.99
C LYS A 680 -24.42 42.68 -61.33
N ARG A 681 -25.59 43.03 -61.88
CA ARG A 681 -26.00 42.64 -63.22
C ARG A 681 -25.33 43.56 -64.25
N TYR A 682 -24.74 42.97 -65.28
CA TYR A 682 -24.18 43.67 -66.43
C TYR A 682 -25.08 43.47 -67.65
N THR A 683 -24.87 44.25 -68.72
CA THR A 683 -25.65 44.19 -69.95
C THR A 683 -25.73 42.76 -70.50
N GLY A 684 -26.95 42.28 -70.77
CA GLY A 684 -27.22 40.89 -71.16
C GLY A 684 -27.43 39.92 -69.97
N SER A 685 -26.96 38.68 -70.12
CA SER A 685 -27.10 37.59 -69.12
C SER A 685 -25.92 37.47 -68.14
N LYS A 686 -25.02 38.46 -68.08
CA LYS A 686 -23.80 38.42 -67.25
C LYS A 686 -24.04 39.01 -65.86
N MET A 687 -23.60 38.32 -64.82
CA MET A 687 -23.69 38.76 -63.43
C MET A 687 -22.33 38.57 -62.75
N ARG A 688 -21.85 39.57 -62.01
CA ARG A 688 -20.67 39.43 -61.13
C ARG A 688 -21.16 39.26 -59.71
N ILE A 689 -20.57 38.29 -59.02
CA ILE A 689 -20.81 38.05 -57.59
C ILE A 689 -19.50 38.35 -56.87
N ASN A 690 -19.50 39.32 -55.97
CA ASN A 690 -18.35 39.61 -55.11
C ASN A 690 -18.73 39.25 -53.68
N TRP A 691 -17.75 38.86 -52.87
CA TRP A 691 -17.94 38.73 -51.44
C TRP A 691 -16.75 39.24 -50.65
N THR A 692 -17.01 39.68 -49.44
CA THR A 692 -15.98 40.00 -48.46
C THR A 692 -16.17 39.09 -47.28
N ALA A 693 -15.07 38.48 -46.81
CA ALA A 693 -15.03 37.84 -45.52
C ALA A 693 -14.52 38.83 -44.46
N THR A 694 -15.04 38.72 -43.25
CA THR A 694 -14.59 39.43 -42.06
C THR A 694 -14.37 38.39 -40.98
N GLY A 695 -13.26 38.46 -40.25
CA GLY A 695 -12.84 37.43 -39.29
C GLY A 695 -11.53 36.75 -39.70
N ASP A 696 -11.18 35.68 -39.01
CA ASP A 696 -9.98 34.88 -39.31
C ASP A 696 -10.17 34.05 -40.60
N GLU A 697 -9.38 34.33 -41.64
CA GLU A 697 -9.40 33.63 -42.93
C GLU A 697 -8.25 32.61 -43.07
N SER A 698 -7.38 32.46 -42.06
CA SER A 698 -6.11 31.72 -42.13
C SER A 698 -6.27 30.23 -42.45
N ALA A 699 -7.42 29.63 -42.11
CA ALA A 699 -7.73 28.24 -42.38
C ALA A 699 -8.54 28.00 -43.68
N ILE A 700 -8.82 29.05 -44.48
CA ILE A 700 -9.71 28.94 -45.66
C ILE A 700 -8.91 28.51 -46.89
N ASP A 701 -9.26 27.36 -47.47
CA ASP A 701 -8.65 26.79 -48.67
C ASP A 701 -9.33 27.23 -50.00
N GLY A 702 -10.39 28.03 -49.90
CA GLY A 702 -11.16 28.60 -51.01
C GLY A 702 -12.66 28.65 -50.73
N TYR A 703 -13.38 29.44 -51.53
CA TYR A 703 -14.83 29.60 -51.42
C TYR A 703 -15.54 28.70 -52.43
N ARG A 704 -16.53 27.94 -51.97
CA ARG A 704 -17.42 27.16 -52.84
C ARG A 704 -18.68 27.98 -53.10
N VAL A 705 -18.92 28.34 -54.35
CA VAL A 705 -20.09 29.11 -54.76
C VAL A 705 -21.14 28.15 -55.29
N TYR A 706 -22.36 28.28 -54.77
CA TYR A 706 -23.53 27.57 -55.27
C TYR A 706 -24.59 28.58 -55.70
N TYR A 707 -25.37 28.23 -56.72
CA TYR A 707 -26.47 29.05 -57.21
C TYR A 707 -27.78 28.29 -57.08
N SER A 708 -28.85 29.00 -56.70
CA SER A 708 -30.19 28.40 -56.61
C SER A 708 -30.70 28.07 -58.01
N THR A 709 -31.31 26.90 -58.18
CA THR A 709 -31.82 26.46 -59.49
C THR A 709 -33.33 26.47 -59.65
N LYS A 710 -34.14 26.67 -58.60
CA LYS A 710 -35.61 26.81 -58.71
C LYS A 710 -36.26 27.60 -57.57
N LYS A 711 -37.43 28.18 -57.86
CA LYS A 711 -38.36 28.95 -56.99
C LYS A 711 -38.92 28.21 -55.76
N SER A 712 -38.44 27.02 -55.40
CA SER A 712 -38.90 26.28 -54.21
C SER A 712 -37.86 25.26 -53.73
N ASN A 713 -37.27 25.51 -52.56
CA ASN A 713 -36.60 24.63 -51.57
C ASN A 713 -35.88 23.31 -51.95
N SER A 714 -35.58 22.99 -53.21
CA SER A 714 -34.78 21.81 -53.55
C SER A 714 -33.70 22.11 -54.60
N GLY A 715 -32.47 22.34 -54.11
CA GLY A 715 -31.25 22.19 -54.90
C GLY A 715 -30.53 23.48 -55.29
N TYR A 716 -29.57 23.88 -54.46
CA TYR A 716 -28.45 24.70 -54.91
C TYR A 716 -27.54 23.85 -55.80
N LYS A 717 -27.17 24.35 -56.99
CA LYS A 717 -26.15 23.71 -57.83
C LYS A 717 -24.80 24.36 -57.58
N TYR A 718 -23.78 23.52 -57.51
CA TYR A 718 -22.40 23.99 -57.42
C TYR A 718 -22.01 24.74 -58.69
N LEU A 719 -21.45 25.93 -58.54
CA LEU A 719 -20.98 26.75 -59.64
C LEU A 719 -19.47 26.58 -59.84
N THR A 720 -18.68 26.83 -58.79
CA THR A 720 -17.22 26.76 -58.82
C THR A 720 -16.62 26.82 -57.41
N LYS A 721 -15.35 26.44 -57.29
CA LYS A 721 -14.49 26.71 -56.13
C LYS A 721 -13.46 27.73 -56.60
N THR A 722 -13.30 28.80 -55.84
CA THR A 722 -12.34 29.86 -56.17
C THR A 722 -11.67 30.36 -54.91
N THR A 723 -10.39 30.71 -55.00
CA THR A 723 -9.68 31.45 -53.96
C THR A 723 -9.88 32.96 -54.11
N LYS A 724 -10.46 33.41 -55.23
CA LYS A 724 -10.76 34.82 -55.49
C LYS A 724 -12.06 35.22 -54.78
N LYS A 725 -12.12 36.45 -54.28
CA LYS A 725 -13.29 37.05 -53.61
C LYS A 725 -14.40 37.52 -54.57
N TYR A 726 -14.39 37.03 -55.81
CA TYR A 726 -15.38 37.33 -56.84
C TYR A 726 -15.43 36.25 -57.93
N ILE A 727 -16.57 36.16 -58.63
CA ILE A 727 -16.76 35.38 -59.87
C ILE A 727 -17.55 36.17 -60.92
#